data_AF-A0AAU4B9V4-F1
#
_entry.id   AF-A0AAU4B9V4-F1
#
_cell.length_a   1.000
_cell.length_b   1.000
_cell.length_c   1.000
_cell.angle_alpha   90.00
_cell.angle_beta   90.00
_cell.angle_gamma   90.00
#
_symmetry.space_group_name_H-M   'P 1'
#
loop_
_entity.id
_entity.type
_entity.pdbx_description
1 polymer ?
#
loop_
_entity_poly.entity_id
_entity_poly.type
_entity_poly.pdbx_seq_one_letter_code
_entity_poly.pdbx_strand_id
1 'polypeptide(L)'
;MFEHADQSWRGRPAEMAVATMERTAERIADHVRAHGLTRVSVVLHGGEPLLAGPRHLAALIAALRVPLRGARDGGVEVDLRMHTNGVLLDRRFCDLLREEGVKVGVSLDGDRAANDRHRLYRDGRSSYDKVVRAIDLLRGEYPDLYSGLLCTIDIANDPIAVYEALVAHEPPAIDFLWPHHTWDRPPPRTSPTAYADWLKAIADRWLDDGRPVPVRIFDSIISTTQGGPSLTESLGLEPSDLLVVEADGGYEQADSLKTAYDGAPDTGMDVFRHSIDDVARDAGIEARQGGLAALCGTCRECPVVATCGGGLYAHRYRGDDGSGFANPSVYCGDLLPLIGHVQDRITRHPHVLPPAVVRSVATGHGDRASIERLGMAQAIGRRAVIAAVGAATVGAAVPSPGWEMVKRLGAAHPDAYDWALAHPYVRAWAVERLRALDAPAEDDGLLATVACLTAARATVNVSLTVPVRDGTVYFPGIGRYEVPGRGETTVRVDAGALDVQGALPVEPVRHLTAGCFTVALDDLDPFRDCHDHPAAPRLDEAGFARWQSSFQEAWTLLEKEYAEYAPAIAGALTTIVPLEVPASGASVSSAARDAYGSVGIALPESPEMLCLLILHEFQHVKLGAVLDFTDLYDKSDDRLYHAPWRRDPRPLEGLLQGTYAHVAVADFWLRRTRSRDAAVAAEAVRHFGDWYPKTLTAVRTLQESGALTGLGEQFVATMLRTLESWNVPPQLAE
;
A
#
# COMPACT_ATOMS: atom_id res chain seq x y z
N MET A 1 -24.18 1.48 -28.54
CA MET A 1 -25.34 2.37 -28.78
C MET A 1 -26.23 2.25 -27.55
N PHE A 2 -26.85 3.33 -27.07
CA PHE A 2 -27.71 3.32 -25.88
C PHE A 2 -28.98 2.48 -26.14
N GLU A 3 -28.87 1.17 -25.95
CA GLU A 3 -29.92 0.16 -26.19
C GLU A 3 -30.49 -0.41 -24.89
N HIS A 4 -30.17 0.23 -23.76
CA HIS A 4 -30.72 -0.14 -22.45
C HIS A 4 -32.16 0.35 -22.30
N ALA A 5 -32.80 0.00 -21.17
CA ALA A 5 -34.22 0.23 -20.94
C ALA A 5 -34.61 1.71 -21.07
N ASP A 6 -33.75 2.60 -20.59
CA ASP A 6 -33.91 4.05 -20.75
C ASP A 6 -33.59 4.53 -22.17
N GLN A 7 -34.48 5.35 -22.73
CA GLN A 7 -34.33 5.97 -24.05
C GLN A 7 -34.39 7.51 -24.00
N SER A 8 -34.24 8.10 -22.82
CA SER A 8 -34.36 9.54 -22.56
C SER A 8 -33.37 10.38 -23.39
N TRP A 9 -32.19 9.82 -23.70
CA TRP A 9 -31.14 10.44 -24.50
C TRP A 9 -31.61 10.95 -25.87
N ARG A 10 -32.67 10.37 -26.47
CA ARG A 10 -33.18 10.78 -27.79
C ARG A 10 -33.79 12.19 -27.79
N GLY A 11 -34.24 12.66 -26.63
CA GLY A 11 -34.81 13.99 -26.46
C GLY A 11 -33.77 15.06 -26.10
N ARG A 12 -32.51 14.67 -25.84
CA ARG A 12 -31.49 15.56 -25.30
C ARG A 12 -30.74 16.34 -26.37
N PRO A 13 -30.20 17.54 -26.04
CA PRO A 13 -29.29 18.26 -26.92
C PRO A 13 -28.06 17.44 -27.27
N ALA A 14 -27.55 17.60 -28.50
CA ALA A 14 -26.32 16.92 -28.94
C ALA A 14 -25.05 17.46 -28.26
N GLU A 15 -25.08 18.72 -27.82
CA GLU A 15 -23.98 19.41 -27.17
C GLU A 15 -24.51 20.20 -25.96
N MET A 16 -23.69 20.33 -24.92
CA MET A 16 -24.02 21.13 -23.75
C MET A 16 -23.92 22.62 -24.10
N ALA A 17 -24.95 23.41 -23.83
CA ALA A 17 -24.90 24.85 -24.10
C ALA A 17 -23.91 25.54 -23.15
N VAL A 18 -23.25 26.61 -23.60
CA VAL A 18 -22.28 27.39 -22.77
C VAL A 18 -22.90 27.83 -21.44
N ALA A 19 -24.15 28.31 -21.46
CA ALA A 19 -24.86 28.70 -20.24
C ALA A 19 -25.04 27.52 -19.26
N THR A 20 -25.24 26.31 -19.76
CA THR A 20 -25.31 25.09 -18.94
C THR A 20 -23.94 24.74 -18.36
N MET A 21 -22.86 24.88 -19.14
CA MET A 21 -21.49 24.64 -18.66
C MET A 21 -21.11 25.58 -17.52
N GLU A 22 -21.33 26.88 -17.72
CA GLU A 22 -21.04 27.92 -16.72
C GLU A 22 -21.86 27.67 -15.46
N ARG A 23 -23.15 27.38 -15.62
CA ARG A 23 -24.01 27.09 -14.48
C ARG A 23 -23.60 25.84 -13.72
N THR A 24 -23.22 24.78 -14.44
CA THR A 24 -22.70 23.55 -13.82
C THR A 24 -21.46 23.85 -13.00
N ALA A 25 -20.50 24.59 -13.55
CA ALA A 25 -19.27 24.96 -12.88
C ALA A 25 -19.53 25.83 -11.63
N GLU A 26 -20.47 26.77 -11.71
CA GLU A 26 -20.92 27.54 -10.54
C GLU A 26 -21.47 26.63 -9.44
N ARG A 27 -22.36 25.68 -9.78
CA ARG A 27 -22.95 24.76 -8.80
C ARG A 27 -21.90 23.89 -8.11
N ILE A 28 -20.90 23.42 -8.84
CA ILE A 28 -19.77 22.68 -8.27
C ILE A 28 -18.97 23.59 -7.32
N ALA A 29 -18.65 24.81 -7.75
CA ALA A 29 -17.89 25.75 -6.93
C ALA A 29 -18.64 26.18 -5.65
N ASP A 30 -19.96 26.35 -5.72
CA ASP A 30 -20.81 26.64 -4.57
C ASP A 30 -20.80 25.49 -3.55
N HIS A 31 -20.90 24.25 -4.03
CA HIS A 31 -20.81 23.07 -3.18
C HIS A 31 -19.43 22.93 -2.52
N VAL A 32 -18.36 23.17 -3.29
CA VAL A 32 -16.98 23.21 -2.76
C VAL A 32 -16.83 24.26 -1.65
N ARG A 33 -17.37 25.46 -1.84
CA ARG A 33 -17.35 26.53 -0.82
C ARG A 33 -18.11 26.12 0.43
N ALA A 34 -19.31 25.58 0.26
CA ALA A 34 -20.20 25.21 1.35
C ALA A 34 -19.60 24.13 2.25
N HIS A 35 -18.94 23.13 1.65
CA HIS A 35 -18.41 21.95 2.37
C HIS A 35 -16.89 21.96 2.56
N GLY A 36 -16.20 23.00 2.09
CA GLY A 36 -14.75 23.15 2.25
C GLY A 36 -13.93 22.09 1.52
N LEU A 37 -14.44 21.55 0.40
CA LEU A 37 -13.80 20.45 -0.34
C LEU A 37 -12.42 20.86 -0.87
N THR A 38 -11.45 19.97 -0.75
CA THR A 38 -10.07 20.20 -1.22
C THR A 38 -9.81 19.62 -2.60
N ARG A 39 -10.69 18.73 -3.08
CA ARG A 39 -10.59 18.06 -4.38
C ARG A 39 -11.96 17.87 -5.02
N VAL A 40 -12.02 18.00 -6.34
CA VAL A 40 -13.17 17.65 -7.18
C VAL A 40 -12.68 16.78 -8.33
N SER A 41 -13.39 15.68 -8.59
CA SER A 41 -13.19 14.83 -9.75
C SER A 41 -14.30 15.05 -10.77
N VAL A 42 -13.95 15.34 -12.02
CA VAL A 42 -14.92 15.47 -13.11
C VAL A 42 -14.51 14.56 -14.26
N VAL A 43 -15.42 13.68 -14.66
CA VAL A 43 -15.23 12.77 -15.79
C VAL A 43 -16.07 13.28 -16.97
N LEU A 44 -15.39 13.73 -18.01
CA LEU A 44 -15.99 14.04 -19.29
C LEU A 44 -16.44 12.74 -19.95
N HIS A 45 -17.75 12.56 -20.01
CA HIS A 45 -18.40 11.33 -20.46
C HIS A 45 -19.48 11.63 -21.52
N GLY A 46 -20.19 10.59 -21.93
CA GLY A 46 -21.44 10.65 -22.70
C GLY A 46 -21.25 10.33 -24.18
N GLY A 47 -22.03 9.35 -24.69
CA GLY A 47 -21.90 8.76 -26.02
C GLY A 47 -20.45 8.52 -26.44
N GLU A 48 -19.92 9.50 -27.17
CA GLU A 48 -18.48 9.67 -27.43
C GLU A 48 -18.13 11.16 -27.25
N PRO A 49 -17.38 11.56 -26.21
CA PRO A 49 -17.14 12.97 -25.88
C PRO A 49 -16.34 13.72 -26.95
N LEU A 50 -15.50 13.02 -27.73
CA LEU A 50 -14.73 13.65 -28.80
C LEU A 50 -15.61 14.16 -29.97
N LEU A 51 -16.89 13.76 -30.03
CA LEU A 51 -17.84 14.28 -31.02
C LEU A 51 -18.15 15.77 -30.84
N ALA A 52 -18.02 16.32 -29.63
CA ALA A 52 -18.19 17.76 -29.38
C ALA A 52 -17.10 18.60 -30.10
N GLY A 53 -15.98 17.96 -30.45
CA GLY A 53 -14.86 18.60 -31.13
C GLY A 53 -13.99 19.47 -30.21
N PRO A 54 -12.76 19.81 -30.65
CA PRO A 54 -11.76 20.44 -29.78
C PRO A 54 -12.18 21.78 -29.18
N ARG A 55 -12.88 22.62 -29.96
CA ARG A 55 -13.29 23.96 -29.51
C ARG A 55 -14.31 23.90 -28.39
N HIS A 56 -15.28 22.99 -28.49
CA HIS A 56 -16.33 22.84 -27.49
C HIS A 56 -15.77 22.22 -26.20
N LEU A 57 -14.90 21.22 -26.31
CA LEU A 57 -14.20 20.63 -25.16
C LEU A 57 -13.34 21.66 -24.43
N ALA A 58 -12.57 22.48 -25.15
CA ALA A 58 -11.77 23.55 -24.55
C ALA A 58 -12.65 24.54 -23.76
N ALA A 59 -13.80 24.93 -24.33
CA ALA A 59 -14.74 25.82 -23.66
C ALA A 59 -15.32 25.19 -22.38
N LEU A 60 -15.72 23.92 -22.42
CA LEU A 60 -16.22 23.19 -21.26
C LEU A 60 -15.17 23.09 -20.14
N ILE A 61 -13.93 22.71 -20.48
CA ILE A 61 -12.86 22.56 -19.49
C ILE A 61 -12.50 23.91 -18.86
N ALA A 62 -12.41 24.97 -19.69
CA ALA A 62 -12.18 26.32 -19.20
C ALA A 62 -13.31 26.79 -18.25
N ALA A 63 -14.57 26.52 -18.61
CA ALA A 63 -15.73 26.86 -17.77
C ALA A 63 -15.68 26.17 -16.40
N LEU A 64 -15.24 24.90 -16.33
CA LEU A 64 -15.07 24.17 -15.06
C LEU A 64 -13.94 24.74 -14.20
N ARG A 65 -12.80 25.09 -14.81
CA ARG A 65 -11.59 25.48 -14.07
C ARG A 65 -11.68 26.87 -13.41
N VAL A 66 -12.26 27.85 -14.10
CA VAL A 66 -12.24 29.24 -13.64
C VAL A 66 -12.93 29.42 -12.28
N PRO A 67 -14.17 28.93 -12.06
CA PRO A 67 -14.84 29.06 -10.77
C PRO A 67 -14.18 28.26 -9.65
N LEU A 68 -13.61 27.08 -9.96
CA LEU A 68 -13.01 26.19 -8.97
C LEU A 68 -11.66 26.70 -8.44
N ARG A 69 -10.85 27.38 -9.26
CA ARG A 69 -9.59 28.01 -8.82
C ARG A 69 -9.81 29.05 -7.71
N GLY A 70 -10.95 29.75 -7.75
CA GLY A 70 -11.34 30.77 -6.78
C GLY A 70 -12.34 30.29 -5.73
N ALA A 71 -12.64 28.99 -5.65
CA ALA A 71 -13.65 28.48 -4.73
C ALA A 71 -13.15 28.39 -3.28
N ARG A 72 -11.83 28.35 -3.04
CA ARG A 72 -11.28 28.16 -1.69
C ARG A 72 -9.90 28.79 -1.54
N ASP A 73 -9.62 29.32 -0.35
CA ASP A 73 -8.27 29.76 0.04
C ASP A 73 -7.31 28.56 0.09
N GLY A 74 -6.18 28.66 -0.61
CA GLY A 74 -5.24 27.55 -0.80
C GLY A 74 -5.55 26.64 -2.00
N GLY A 75 -6.61 26.93 -2.77
CA GLY A 75 -6.96 26.22 -4.00
C GLY A 75 -7.75 24.93 -3.79
N VAL A 76 -8.21 24.37 -4.91
CA VAL A 76 -8.95 23.11 -5.02
C VAL A 76 -8.26 22.29 -6.10
N GLU A 77 -7.93 21.03 -5.80
CA GLU A 77 -7.42 20.09 -6.79
C GLU A 77 -8.56 19.68 -7.73
N VAL A 78 -8.42 19.91 -9.04
CA VAL A 78 -9.41 19.51 -10.05
C VAL A 78 -8.85 18.36 -10.87
N ASP A 79 -9.32 17.14 -10.61
CA ASP A 79 -8.96 15.93 -11.34
C ASP A 79 -9.91 15.79 -12.54
N LEU A 80 -9.41 16.12 -13.73
CA LEU A 80 -10.17 16.03 -14.98
C LEU A 80 -9.81 14.75 -15.72
N ARG A 81 -10.83 13.97 -16.07
CA ARG A 81 -10.67 12.73 -16.83
C ARG A 81 -11.64 12.67 -17.99
N MET A 82 -11.35 11.83 -18.97
CA MET A 82 -12.21 11.54 -20.11
C MET A 82 -12.20 10.05 -20.38
N HIS A 83 -13.37 9.49 -20.69
CA HIS A 83 -13.48 8.15 -21.26
C HIS A 83 -13.93 8.23 -22.71
N THR A 84 -13.19 7.61 -23.62
CA THR A 84 -13.45 7.64 -25.06
C THR A 84 -13.35 6.22 -25.65
N ASN A 85 -14.06 5.98 -26.75
CA ASN A 85 -13.85 4.80 -27.57
C ASN A 85 -12.56 4.89 -28.42
N GLY A 86 -11.88 6.04 -28.44
CA GLY A 86 -10.59 6.25 -29.08
C GLY A 86 -10.61 6.45 -30.60
N VAL A 87 -11.73 6.21 -31.30
CA VAL A 87 -11.74 6.20 -32.79
C VAL A 87 -11.52 7.58 -33.43
N LEU A 88 -11.72 8.65 -32.66
CA LEU A 88 -11.51 10.05 -33.06
C LEU A 88 -10.27 10.67 -32.42
N LEU A 89 -9.58 9.95 -31.53
CA LEU A 89 -8.44 10.50 -30.81
C LEU A 89 -7.24 10.62 -31.75
N ASP A 90 -6.71 11.83 -31.87
CA ASP A 90 -5.54 12.17 -32.66
C ASP A 90 -4.67 13.19 -31.91
N ARG A 91 -3.53 13.58 -32.51
CA ARG A 91 -2.60 14.55 -31.93
C ARG A 91 -3.27 15.87 -31.55
N ARG A 92 -4.21 16.36 -32.35
CA ARG A 92 -4.89 17.63 -32.09
C ARG A 92 -5.71 17.58 -30.81
N PHE A 93 -6.41 16.47 -30.58
CA PHE A 93 -7.09 16.26 -29.30
C PHE A 93 -6.11 16.07 -28.16
N CYS A 94 -5.06 15.27 -28.34
CA CYS A 94 -4.08 15.04 -27.29
C CYS A 94 -3.34 16.33 -26.86
N ASP A 95 -3.00 17.21 -27.81
CA ASP A 95 -2.38 18.51 -27.50
C ASP A 95 -3.30 19.39 -26.63
N LEU A 96 -4.59 19.47 -27.00
CA LEU A 96 -5.60 20.18 -26.22
C LEU A 96 -5.75 19.57 -24.81
N LEU A 97 -5.89 18.25 -24.72
CA LEU A 97 -6.10 17.56 -23.44
C LEU A 97 -4.89 17.68 -22.52
N ARG A 98 -3.67 17.73 -23.08
CA ARG A 98 -2.45 18.00 -22.30
C ARG A 98 -2.38 19.44 -21.80
N GLU A 99 -2.65 20.41 -22.65
CA GLU A 99 -2.74 21.82 -22.23
C GLU A 99 -3.74 21.97 -21.08
N GLU A 100 -4.84 21.23 -21.16
CA GLU A 100 -5.88 21.23 -20.15
C GLU A 100 -5.72 20.17 -19.04
N GLY A 101 -4.62 19.44 -18.98
CA GLY A 101 -4.34 18.43 -17.95
C GLY A 101 -5.44 17.37 -17.75
N VAL A 102 -6.10 16.94 -18.84
CA VAL A 102 -7.18 15.94 -18.82
C VAL A 102 -6.64 14.56 -19.11
N LYS A 103 -6.80 13.61 -18.20
CA LYS A 103 -6.37 12.22 -18.40
C LYS A 103 -7.40 11.41 -19.21
N VAL A 104 -6.94 10.44 -19.98
CA VAL A 104 -7.73 9.70 -20.98
C VAL A 104 -7.72 8.20 -20.70
N GLY A 105 -8.90 7.66 -20.43
CA GLY A 105 -9.18 6.23 -20.43
C GLY A 105 -9.77 5.80 -21.76
N VAL A 106 -9.25 4.73 -22.34
CA VAL A 106 -9.70 4.23 -23.65
C VAL A 106 -10.45 2.92 -23.48
N SER A 107 -11.60 2.79 -24.12
CA SER A 107 -12.32 1.52 -24.14
C SER A 107 -11.70 0.53 -25.13
N LEU A 108 -11.34 -0.65 -24.65
CA LEU A 108 -10.83 -1.77 -25.44
C LEU A 108 -11.21 -3.08 -24.74
N ASP A 109 -11.88 -4.00 -25.45
CA ASP A 109 -12.42 -5.22 -24.84
C ASP A 109 -11.51 -6.46 -25.04
N GLY A 110 -10.24 -6.27 -25.35
CA GLY A 110 -9.25 -7.33 -25.57
C GLY A 110 -8.60 -7.26 -26.95
N ASP A 111 -8.31 -8.42 -27.55
CA ASP A 111 -7.79 -8.52 -28.91
C ASP A 111 -8.86 -8.11 -29.96
N ARG A 112 -8.50 -8.15 -31.25
CA ARG A 112 -9.44 -7.80 -32.32
C ARG A 112 -10.71 -8.66 -32.26
N ALA A 113 -10.56 -9.96 -32.05
CA ALA A 113 -11.69 -10.88 -32.04
C ALA A 113 -12.66 -10.53 -30.91
N ALA A 114 -12.17 -10.25 -29.72
CA ALA A 114 -12.96 -9.84 -28.57
C ALA A 114 -13.63 -8.47 -28.79
N ASN A 115 -12.86 -7.48 -29.24
CA ASN A 115 -13.34 -6.12 -29.50
C ASN A 115 -14.44 -6.07 -30.57
N ASP A 116 -14.26 -6.79 -31.67
CA ASP A 116 -15.16 -6.76 -32.83
C ASP A 116 -16.51 -7.47 -32.57
N ARG A 117 -16.69 -8.16 -31.44
CA ARG A 117 -17.99 -8.72 -31.05
C ARG A 117 -19.03 -7.64 -30.76
N HIS A 118 -18.60 -6.49 -30.22
CA HIS A 118 -19.49 -5.42 -29.77
C HIS A 118 -19.13 -4.03 -30.31
N ARG A 119 -17.84 -3.76 -30.60
CA ARG A 119 -17.34 -2.42 -30.96
C ARG A 119 -17.17 -2.24 -32.46
N LEU A 120 -18.23 -2.48 -33.22
CA LEU A 120 -18.26 -2.24 -34.66
C LEU A 120 -18.80 -0.85 -34.99
N TYR A 121 -18.37 -0.31 -36.13
CA TYR A 121 -19.07 0.80 -36.77
C TYR A 121 -20.49 0.36 -37.17
N ARG A 122 -21.37 1.34 -37.41
CA ARG A 122 -22.76 1.07 -37.86
C ARG A 122 -22.84 0.27 -39.16
N ASP A 123 -21.78 0.29 -39.97
CA ASP A 123 -21.66 -0.48 -41.22
C ASP A 123 -21.00 -1.86 -41.04
N GLY A 124 -20.77 -2.29 -39.79
CA GLY A 124 -20.20 -3.59 -39.44
C GLY A 124 -18.66 -3.65 -39.52
N ARG A 125 -17.97 -2.56 -39.86
CA ARG A 125 -16.49 -2.55 -39.88
C ARG A 125 -15.91 -2.54 -38.47
N SER A 126 -14.74 -3.16 -38.32
CA SER A 126 -13.94 -3.15 -37.08
C SER A 126 -13.50 -1.74 -36.70
N SER A 127 -13.61 -1.40 -35.41
CA SER A 127 -13.02 -0.17 -34.84
C SER A 127 -11.58 -0.38 -34.36
N TYR A 128 -11.16 -1.62 -34.15
CA TYR A 128 -9.95 -2.02 -33.42
C TYR A 128 -8.68 -1.28 -33.87
N ASP A 129 -8.43 -1.22 -35.18
CA ASP A 129 -7.22 -0.56 -35.71
C ASP A 129 -7.13 0.93 -35.36
N LYS A 130 -8.28 1.61 -35.25
CA LYS A 130 -8.27 3.01 -34.81
C LYS A 130 -8.02 3.13 -33.32
N VAL A 131 -8.63 2.25 -32.53
CA VAL A 131 -8.48 2.21 -31.07
C VAL A 131 -7.02 1.95 -30.69
N VAL A 132 -6.40 0.94 -31.31
CA VAL A 132 -4.98 0.61 -31.07
C VAL A 132 -4.07 1.78 -31.45
N ARG A 133 -4.32 2.46 -32.58
CA ARG A 133 -3.54 3.67 -32.93
C ARG A 133 -3.69 4.79 -31.92
N ALA A 134 -4.88 4.99 -31.35
CA ALA A 134 -5.11 5.97 -30.30
C ALA A 134 -4.35 5.61 -29.01
N ILE A 135 -4.33 4.32 -28.65
CA ILE A 135 -3.57 3.81 -27.51
C ILE A 135 -2.07 3.95 -27.74
N ASP A 136 -1.55 3.61 -28.92
CA ASP A 136 -0.13 3.78 -29.25
C ASP A 136 0.29 5.25 -29.24
N LEU A 137 -0.59 6.16 -29.66
CA LEU A 137 -0.36 7.60 -29.56
C LEU A 137 -0.25 8.03 -28.09
N LEU A 138 -1.18 7.60 -27.24
CA LEU A 138 -1.14 7.88 -25.80
C LEU A 138 0.10 7.27 -25.14
N ARG A 139 0.40 6.01 -25.40
CA ARG A 139 1.54 5.31 -24.80
C ARG A 139 2.89 5.88 -25.23
N GLY A 140 3.06 6.19 -26.51
CA GLY A 140 4.33 6.62 -27.08
C GLY A 140 4.61 8.11 -26.92
N GLU A 141 3.63 8.96 -27.21
CA GLU A 141 3.84 10.40 -27.34
C GLU A 141 3.10 11.23 -26.29
N TYR A 142 2.08 10.64 -25.65
CA TYR A 142 1.29 11.28 -24.61
C TYR A 142 1.11 10.46 -23.32
N PRO A 143 2.20 9.88 -22.76
CA PRO A 143 2.09 8.96 -21.63
C PRO A 143 1.55 9.63 -20.36
N ASP A 144 1.70 10.95 -20.23
CA ASP A 144 1.14 11.78 -19.17
C ASP A 144 -0.40 11.85 -19.19
N LEU A 145 -1.01 11.65 -20.37
CA LEU A 145 -2.46 11.63 -20.52
C LEU A 145 -3.06 10.26 -20.27
N TYR A 146 -2.30 9.19 -20.50
CA TYR A 146 -2.84 7.83 -20.48
C TYR A 146 -3.28 7.44 -19.06
N SER A 147 -4.57 7.14 -18.83
CA SER A 147 -5.06 6.70 -17.51
C SER A 147 -5.48 5.24 -17.44
N GLY A 148 -5.41 4.50 -18.56
CA GLY A 148 -5.68 3.07 -18.59
C GLY A 148 -6.75 2.65 -19.58
N LEU A 149 -7.16 1.38 -19.46
CA LEU A 149 -8.11 0.72 -20.36
C LEU A 149 -9.38 0.31 -19.62
N LEU A 150 -10.51 0.49 -20.29
CA LEU A 150 -11.82 0.02 -19.82
C LEU A 150 -12.29 -1.13 -20.71
N CYS A 151 -12.44 -2.31 -20.13
CA CYS A 151 -12.80 -3.55 -20.82
C CYS A 151 -14.14 -4.07 -20.30
N THR A 152 -15.16 -4.17 -21.15
CA THR A 152 -16.42 -4.81 -20.76
C THR A 152 -16.26 -6.33 -20.80
N ILE A 153 -16.68 -7.02 -19.73
CA ILE A 153 -16.52 -8.47 -19.63
C ILE A 153 -17.49 -9.18 -20.59
N ASP A 154 -16.96 -10.02 -21.47
CA ASP A 154 -17.74 -10.96 -22.29
C ASP A 154 -17.19 -12.38 -22.11
N ILE A 155 -17.96 -13.23 -21.41
CA ILE A 155 -17.60 -14.61 -21.07
C ILE A 155 -17.50 -15.54 -22.29
N ALA A 156 -17.88 -15.09 -23.49
CA ALA A 156 -17.65 -15.83 -24.72
C ALA A 156 -16.21 -15.67 -25.26
N ASN A 157 -15.45 -14.71 -24.74
CA ASN A 157 -14.03 -14.54 -25.06
C ASN A 157 -13.16 -15.37 -24.12
N ASP A 158 -11.99 -15.81 -24.60
CA ASP A 158 -10.99 -16.42 -23.75
C ASP A 158 -10.42 -15.37 -22.76
N PRO A 159 -10.51 -15.60 -21.44
CA PRO A 159 -10.11 -14.60 -20.44
C PRO A 159 -8.63 -14.23 -20.51
N ILE A 160 -7.76 -15.21 -20.80
CA ILE A 160 -6.32 -14.99 -20.80
C ILE A 160 -5.90 -14.24 -22.06
N ALA A 161 -6.46 -14.58 -23.22
CA ALA A 161 -6.22 -13.83 -24.46
C ALA A 161 -6.65 -12.36 -24.35
N VAL A 162 -7.79 -12.08 -23.70
CA VAL A 162 -8.21 -10.70 -23.42
C VAL A 162 -7.20 -10.01 -22.51
N TYR A 163 -6.86 -10.63 -21.37
CA TYR A 163 -5.92 -10.05 -20.41
C TYR A 163 -4.54 -9.76 -21.03
N GLU A 164 -3.96 -10.72 -21.74
CA GLU A 164 -2.65 -10.57 -22.38
C GLU A 164 -2.67 -9.47 -23.46
N ALA A 165 -3.74 -9.40 -24.26
CA ALA A 165 -3.90 -8.33 -25.24
C ALA A 165 -3.97 -6.94 -24.59
N LEU A 166 -4.67 -6.81 -23.46
CA LEU A 166 -4.75 -5.54 -22.73
C LEU A 166 -3.40 -5.15 -22.10
N VAL A 167 -2.70 -6.10 -21.46
CA VAL A 167 -1.39 -5.85 -20.83
C VAL A 167 -0.32 -5.48 -21.86
N ALA A 168 -0.37 -6.03 -23.07
CA ALA A 168 0.56 -5.72 -24.15
C ALA A 168 0.57 -4.23 -24.55
N HIS A 169 -0.49 -3.49 -24.21
CA HIS A 169 -0.59 -2.05 -24.42
C HIS A 169 -0.01 -1.21 -23.27
N GLU A 170 0.68 -1.85 -22.31
CA GLU A 170 1.33 -1.22 -21.14
C GLU A 170 0.44 -0.17 -20.44
N PRO A 171 -0.84 -0.47 -20.14
CA PRO A 171 -1.73 0.51 -19.54
C PRO A 171 -1.31 0.86 -18.10
N PRO A 172 -1.53 2.10 -17.64
CA PRO A 172 -1.35 2.47 -16.25
C PRO A 172 -2.33 1.78 -15.28
N ALA A 173 -3.49 1.38 -15.78
CA ALA A 173 -4.49 0.59 -15.06
C ALA A 173 -5.43 -0.12 -16.05
N ILE A 174 -6.00 -1.25 -15.62
CA ILE A 174 -7.07 -1.96 -16.33
C ILE A 174 -8.31 -1.99 -15.45
N ASP A 175 -9.47 -1.77 -16.08
CA ASP A 175 -10.77 -1.84 -15.44
C ASP A 175 -11.69 -2.81 -16.18
N PHE A 176 -11.98 -3.94 -15.54
CA PHE A 176 -12.95 -4.92 -16.03
C PHE A 176 -14.35 -4.54 -15.56
N LEU A 177 -15.19 -4.11 -16.50
CA LEU A 177 -16.53 -3.63 -16.26
C LEU A 177 -17.54 -4.78 -16.36
N TRP A 178 -18.33 -4.97 -15.31
CA TRP A 178 -19.50 -5.85 -15.34
C TRP A 178 -20.53 -5.33 -16.34
N PRO A 179 -21.01 -6.17 -17.27
CA PRO A 179 -22.09 -5.77 -18.16
C PRO A 179 -23.34 -5.36 -17.37
N HIS A 180 -24.06 -4.35 -17.84
CA HIS A 180 -25.24 -3.86 -17.12
C HIS A 180 -26.45 -4.78 -17.32
N HIS A 181 -26.72 -5.60 -16.31
CA HIS A 181 -27.90 -6.46 -16.21
C HIS A 181 -28.64 -6.26 -14.90
N THR A 182 -29.91 -6.66 -14.87
CA THR A 182 -30.80 -6.60 -13.70
C THR A 182 -31.48 -7.95 -13.50
N TRP A 183 -32.28 -8.13 -12.45
CA TRP A 183 -33.06 -9.34 -12.30
C TRP A 183 -34.17 -9.49 -13.34
N ASP A 184 -34.69 -8.37 -13.86
CA ASP A 184 -35.67 -8.37 -14.96
C ASP A 184 -35.02 -8.78 -16.30
N ARG A 185 -33.73 -8.49 -16.46
CA ARG A 185 -32.93 -8.82 -17.65
C ARG A 185 -31.59 -9.44 -17.23
N PRO A 186 -31.59 -10.69 -16.74
CA PRO A 186 -30.40 -11.31 -16.17
C PRO A 186 -29.31 -11.49 -17.24
N PRO A 187 -28.03 -11.54 -16.83
CA PRO A 187 -26.93 -11.70 -17.75
C PRO A 187 -26.92 -13.10 -18.39
N PRO A 188 -26.42 -13.23 -19.64
CA PRO A 188 -26.24 -14.53 -20.25
C PRO A 188 -25.20 -15.34 -19.47
N ARG A 189 -25.51 -16.61 -19.18
CA ARG A 189 -24.68 -17.47 -18.33
C ARG A 189 -24.59 -18.88 -18.91
N THR A 190 -23.37 -19.42 -18.98
CA THR A 190 -23.12 -20.83 -19.30
C THR A 190 -23.10 -21.73 -18.05
N SER A 191 -22.84 -21.13 -16.88
CA SER A 191 -22.88 -21.75 -15.56
C SER A 191 -23.34 -20.71 -14.51
N PRO A 192 -23.74 -21.13 -13.30
CA PRO A 192 -24.09 -20.20 -12.22
C PRO A 192 -22.98 -19.20 -11.84
N THR A 193 -21.73 -19.53 -12.14
CA THR A 193 -20.52 -18.76 -11.77
C THR A 193 -19.71 -18.29 -12.98
N ALA A 194 -20.29 -18.29 -14.19
CA ALA A 194 -19.55 -18.10 -15.43
C ALA A 194 -18.70 -16.82 -15.46
N TYR A 195 -19.20 -15.71 -14.90
CA TYR A 195 -18.43 -14.47 -14.84
C TYR A 195 -17.33 -14.53 -13.78
N ALA A 196 -17.57 -15.22 -12.65
CA ALA A 196 -16.54 -15.45 -11.66
C ALA A 196 -15.41 -16.31 -12.21
N ASP A 197 -15.74 -17.41 -12.89
CA ASP A 197 -14.73 -18.34 -13.43
C ASP A 197 -13.85 -17.65 -14.47
N TRP A 198 -14.44 -16.78 -15.30
CA TRP A 198 -13.72 -15.93 -16.23
C TRP A 198 -12.76 -14.95 -15.52
N LEU A 199 -13.24 -14.22 -14.51
CA LEU A 199 -12.42 -13.28 -13.75
C LEU A 199 -11.36 -13.96 -12.87
N LYS A 200 -11.64 -15.16 -12.35
CA LYS A 200 -10.68 -15.95 -11.55
C LYS A 200 -9.49 -16.37 -12.38
N ALA A 201 -9.70 -16.81 -13.62
CA ALA A 201 -8.61 -17.15 -14.53
C ALA A 201 -7.65 -15.96 -14.73
N ILE A 202 -8.21 -14.76 -14.93
CA ILE A 202 -7.41 -13.53 -15.02
C ILE A 202 -6.77 -13.19 -13.67
N ALA A 203 -7.49 -13.29 -12.56
CA ALA A 203 -6.95 -13.00 -11.23
C ALA A 203 -5.75 -13.89 -10.89
N ASP A 204 -5.85 -15.20 -11.17
CA ASP A 204 -4.76 -16.16 -10.99
C ASP A 204 -3.55 -15.76 -11.83
N ARG A 205 -3.74 -15.56 -13.14
CA ARG A 205 -2.66 -15.16 -14.04
C ARG A 205 -2.02 -13.83 -13.61
N TRP A 206 -2.84 -12.84 -13.28
CA TRP A 206 -2.39 -11.51 -12.85
C TRP A 206 -1.60 -11.56 -11.54
N LEU A 207 -2.02 -12.38 -10.57
CA LEU A 207 -1.28 -12.60 -9.33
C LEU A 207 0.03 -13.35 -9.58
N ASP A 208 0.00 -14.39 -10.42
CA ASP A 208 1.18 -15.19 -10.80
C ASP A 208 2.23 -14.35 -11.55
N ASP A 209 1.79 -13.40 -12.37
CA ASP A 209 2.65 -12.42 -13.06
C ASP A 209 3.17 -11.30 -12.12
N GLY A 210 2.85 -11.36 -10.83
CA GLY A 210 3.27 -10.37 -9.84
C GLY A 210 2.51 -9.04 -9.92
N ARG A 211 1.30 -9.01 -10.50
CA ARG A 211 0.47 -7.81 -10.65
C ARG A 211 1.15 -6.71 -11.49
N PRO A 212 1.48 -6.98 -12.77
CA PRO A 212 2.27 -6.08 -13.60
C PRO A 212 1.60 -4.72 -13.86
N VAL A 213 0.28 -4.68 -13.81
CA VAL A 213 -0.57 -3.48 -13.94
C VAL A 213 -1.66 -3.50 -12.86
N PRO A 214 -2.06 -2.36 -12.27
CA PRO A 214 -3.24 -2.30 -11.40
C PRO A 214 -4.51 -2.77 -12.13
N VAL A 215 -5.30 -3.62 -11.48
CA VAL A 215 -6.59 -4.09 -12.01
C VAL A 215 -7.67 -3.73 -11.00
N ARG A 216 -8.48 -2.72 -11.34
CA ARG A 216 -9.33 -1.99 -10.38
C ARG A 216 -10.23 -2.89 -9.54
N ILE A 217 -10.85 -3.89 -10.16
CA ILE A 217 -11.74 -4.84 -9.48
C ILE A 217 -10.97 -5.72 -8.48
N PHE A 218 -9.81 -6.26 -8.85
CA PHE A 218 -9.01 -7.09 -7.94
C PHE A 218 -8.37 -6.26 -6.84
N ASP A 219 -7.86 -5.07 -7.16
CA ASP A 219 -7.31 -4.13 -6.18
C ASP A 219 -8.37 -3.70 -5.16
N SER A 220 -9.63 -3.52 -5.58
CA SER A 220 -10.75 -3.22 -4.67
C SER A 220 -11.06 -4.40 -3.74
N ILE A 221 -11.05 -5.64 -4.26
CA ILE A 221 -11.24 -6.85 -3.44
C ILE A 221 -10.10 -6.97 -2.41
N ILE A 222 -8.85 -6.80 -2.83
CA ILE A 222 -7.68 -6.87 -1.95
C ILE A 222 -7.74 -5.78 -0.89
N SER A 223 -8.01 -4.53 -1.29
CA SER A 223 -8.08 -3.36 -0.39
C SER A 223 -9.15 -3.56 0.70
N THR A 224 -10.37 -3.87 0.30
CA THR A 224 -11.50 -4.06 1.25
C THR A 224 -11.33 -5.29 2.13
N THR A 225 -10.70 -6.37 1.64
CA THR A 225 -10.33 -7.53 2.48
C THR A 225 -9.36 -7.13 3.60
N GLN A 226 -8.50 -6.14 3.35
CA GLN A 226 -7.52 -5.63 4.30
C GLN A 226 -8.06 -4.44 5.13
N GLY A 227 -9.37 -4.16 5.07
CA GLY A 227 -10.00 -3.05 5.79
C GLY A 227 -9.79 -1.67 5.15
N GLY A 228 -9.23 -1.61 3.93
CA GLY A 228 -9.10 -0.39 3.15
C GLY A 228 -10.34 -0.04 2.32
N PRO A 229 -10.36 1.13 1.64
CA PRO A 229 -11.49 1.60 0.85
C PRO A 229 -11.67 0.80 -0.44
N SER A 230 -12.85 0.92 -1.07
CA SER A 230 -13.07 0.41 -2.42
C SER A 230 -12.54 1.41 -3.45
N LEU A 231 -12.09 0.94 -4.62
CA LEU A 231 -11.64 1.80 -5.72
C LEU A 231 -12.73 1.94 -6.81
N THR A 232 -13.92 1.42 -6.56
CA THR A 232 -15.05 1.44 -7.49
C THR A 232 -16.38 1.42 -6.73
N GLU A 233 -17.41 2.10 -7.26
CA GLU A 233 -18.78 2.04 -6.72
C GLU A 233 -19.44 0.65 -6.87
N SER A 234 -18.85 -0.23 -7.69
CA SER A 234 -19.39 -1.58 -7.90
C SER A 234 -19.14 -2.54 -6.74
N LEU A 235 -18.25 -2.18 -5.81
CA LEU A 235 -17.82 -2.98 -4.66
C LEU A 235 -17.67 -2.09 -3.42
N GLY A 236 -17.68 -2.69 -2.24
CA GLY A 236 -17.53 -2.00 -0.96
C GLY A 236 -18.82 -1.38 -0.42
N LEU A 237 -18.82 -1.05 0.88
CA LEU A 237 -19.94 -0.45 1.60
C LEU A 237 -19.91 1.09 1.63
N GLU A 238 -18.90 1.68 1.00
CA GLU A 238 -18.72 3.13 1.01
C GLU A 238 -19.86 3.84 0.27
N PRO A 239 -20.31 5.01 0.76
CA PRO A 239 -21.33 5.79 0.10
C PRO A 239 -20.90 6.20 -1.32
N SER A 240 -21.85 6.23 -2.27
CA SER A 240 -21.60 6.74 -3.62
C SER A 240 -21.67 8.28 -3.62
N ASP A 241 -20.60 8.93 -4.06
CA ASP A 241 -20.48 10.39 -4.19
C ASP A 241 -20.65 10.87 -5.65
N LEU A 242 -21.31 10.07 -6.50
CA LEU A 242 -21.47 10.33 -7.93
C LEU A 242 -22.79 11.03 -8.28
N LEU A 243 -22.67 12.11 -9.05
CA LEU A 243 -23.76 12.86 -9.68
C LEU A 243 -23.47 13.04 -11.18
N VAL A 244 -24.47 12.79 -12.02
CA VAL A 244 -24.39 13.00 -13.48
C VAL A 244 -25.05 14.34 -13.83
N VAL A 245 -24.43 15.09 -14.74
CA VAL A 245 -24.99 16.32 -15.31
C VAL A 245 -25.12 16.13 -16.81
N GLU A 246 -26.36 16.19 -17.29
CA GLU A 246 -26.71 15.95 -18.70
C GLU A 246 -26.54 17.22 -19.55
N ALA A 247 -26.54 17.07 -20.88
CA ALA A 247 -26.26 18.17 -21.81
C ALA A 247 -27.26 19.35 -21.70
N ASP A 248 -28.48 19.10 -21.25
CA ASP A 248 -29.51 20.11 -20.96
C ASP A 248 -29.40 20.72 -19.55
N GLY A 249 -28.50 20.21 -18.71
CA GLY A 249 -28.31 20.62 -17.33
C GLY A 249 -29.15 19.85 -16.32
N GLY A 250 -29.86 18.80 -16.75
CA GLY A 250 -30.55 17.88 -15.85
C GLY A 250 -29.56 17.16 -14.93
N TYR A 251 -29.95 17.02 -13.66
CA TYR A 251 -29.23 16.20 -12.70
C TYR A 251 -29.76 14.77 -12.74
N GLU A 252 -28.84 13.82 -12.89
CA GLU A 252 -29.14 12.40 -12.86
C GLU A 252 -28.33 11.71 -11.76
N GLN A 253 -28.88 10.61 -11.25
CA GLN A 253 -28.12 9.61 -10.52
C GLN A 253 -27.09 8.92 -11.44
N ALA A 254 -26.42 7.86 -10.97
CA ALA A 254 -25.44 7.14 -11.79
C ALA A 254 -26.03 6.65 -13.12
N ASP A 255 -25.30 6.84 -14.22
CA ASP A 255 -25.69 6.43 -15.59
C ASP A 255 -26.03 4.93 -15.69
N SER A 256 -25.42 4.11 -14.83
CA SER A 256 -25.69 2.67 -14.74
C SER A 256 -27.17 2.35 -14.44
N LEU A 257 -27.92 3.26 -13.82
CA LEU A 257 -29.35 3.08 -13.53
C LEU A 257 -30.22 3.04 -14.78
N LYS A 258 -29.76 3.55 -15.93
CA LYS A 258 -30.45 3.46 -17.23
C LYS A 258 -30.75 2.01 -17.67
N THR A 259 -30.13 1.02 -17.03
CA THR A 259 -30.43 -0.41 -17.25
C THR A 259 -31.65 -0.92 -16.48
N ALA A 260 -32.10 -0.22 -15.43
CA ALA A 260 -33.20 -0.65 -14.57
C ALA A 260 -34.57 -0.47 -15.25
N TYR A 261 -34.94 0.77 -15.55
CA TYR A 261 -36.20 1.14 -16.21
C TYR A 261 -36.07 2.55 -16.84
N ASP A 262 -37.06 2.94 -17.64
CA ASP A 262 -37.08 4.26 -18.31
C ASP A 262 -37.23 5.39 -17.28
N GLY A 263 -36.32 6.37 -17.32
CA GLY A 263 -36.24 7.46 -16.34
C GLY A 263 -35.65 7.08 -14.98
N ALA A 264 -35.09 5.88 -14.81
CA ALA A 264 -34.50 5.43 -13.55
C ALA A 264 -33.46 6.38 -12.91
N PRO A 265 -32.56 7.03 -13.66
CA PRO A 265 -31.60 7.96 -13.06
C PRO A 265 -32.16 9.37 -12.82
N ASP A 266 -33.35 9.70 -13.32
CA ASP A 266 -33.88 11.06 -13.27
C ASP A 266 -34.15 11.52 -11.83
N THR A 267 -33.69 12.72 -11.48
CA THR A 267 -33.95 13.37 -10.19
C THR A 267 -35.06 14.41 -10.30
N GLY A 268 -35.46 14.79 -11.52
CA GLY A 268 -36.36 15.92 -11.79
C GLY A 268 -35.75 17.29 -11.49
N MET A 269 -34.45 17.35 -11.17
CA MET A 269 -33.72 18.58 -10.83
C MET A 269 -32.77 19.02 -11.96
N ASP A 270 -32.36 20.28 -11.93
CA ASP A 270 -31.48 20.88 -12.94
C ASP A 270 -30.53 21.93 -12.32
N VAL A 271 -29.40 22.17 -12.99
CA VAL A 271 -28.36 23.11 -12.56
C VAL A 271 -28.84 24.56 -12.45
N PHE A 272 -29.90 24.93 -13.17
CA PHE A 272 -30.40 26.31 -13.19
C PHE A 272 -31.17 26.64 -11.92
N ARG A 273 -31.99 25.70 -11.47
CA ARG A 273 -32.95 25.88 -10.36
C ARG A 273 -32.44 25.31 -9.04
N HIS A 274 -31.66 24.24 -9.07
CA HIS A 274 -31.29 23.47 -7.88
C HIS A 274 -29.78 23.53 -7.61
N SER A 275 -29.39 23.47 -6.35
CA SER A 275 -28.00 23.30 -5.91
C SER A 275 -27.64 21.81 -5.83
N ILE A 276 -26.34 21.49 -5.79
CA ILE A 276 -25.90 20.11 -5.57
C ILE A 276 -26.39 19.59 -4.21
N ASP A 277 -26.47 20.46 -3.19
CA ASP A 277 -27.01 20.09 -1.88
C ASP A 277 -28.48 19.70 -1.92
N ASP A 278 -29.27 20.31 -2.82
CA ASP A 278 -30.67 19.94 -3.01
C ASP A 278 -30.76 18.53 -3.60
N VAL A 279 -29.93 18.24 -4.61
CA VAL A 279 -29.87 16.92 -5.25
C VAL A 279 -29.31 15.85 -4.31
N ALA A 280 -28.36 16.21 -3.44
CA ALA A 280 -27.80 15.29 -2.45
C ALA A 280 -28.86 14.74 -1.45
N ARG A 281 -29.99 15.45 -1.30
CA ARG A 281 -31.15 15.05 -0.48
C ARG A 281 -32.24 14.33 -1.29
N ASP A 282 -32.01 14.09 -2.58
CA ASP A 282 -32.91 13.27 -3.38
C ASP A 282 -32.95 11.84 -2.84
N ALA A 283 -34.14 11.24 -2.80
CA ALA A 283 -34.33 9.93 -2.20
C ALA A 283 -33.52 8.82 -2.91
N GLY A 284 -33.30 8.94 -4.22
CA GLY A 284 -32.47 8.01 -4.99
C GLY A 284 -30.98 8.15 -4.69
N ILE A 285 -30.51 9.38 -4.46
CA ILE A 285 -29.13 9.64 -4.00
C ILE A 285 -28.93 9.12 -2.57
N GLU A 286 -29.84 9.45 -1.65
CA GLU A 286 -29.78 9.04 -0.24
C GLU A 286 -29.85 7.51 -0.06
N ALA A 287 -30.62 6.82 -0.90
CA ALA A 287 -30.73 5.35 -0.89
C ALA A 287 -29.37 4.64 -1.05
N ARG A 288 -28.36 5.32 -1.61
CA ARG A 288 -27.01 4.81 -1.84
C ARG A 288 -26.00 5.23 -0.76
N GLN A 289 -26.45 5.94 0.28
CA GLN A 289 -25.60 6.39 1.39
C GLN A 289 -25.69 5.50 2.64
N GLY A 290 -26.70 4.62 2.72
CA GLY A 290 -27.03 3.86 3.95
C GLY A 290 -26.13 2.66 4.28
N GLY A 291 -25.07 2.41 3.50
CA GLY A 291 -24.12 1.32 3.72
C GLY A 291 -24.80 -0.05 3.92
N LEU A 292 -24.35 -0.81 4.92
CA LEU A 292 -24.87 -2.15 5.23
C LEU A 292 -26.35 -2.16 5.62
N ALA A 293 -26.84 -1.12 6.29
CA ALA A 293 -28.22 -1.06 6.79
C ALA A 293 -29.25 -0.95 5.65
N ALA A 294 -28.86 -0.36 4.51
CA ALA A 294 -29.70 -0.23 3.32
C ALA A 294 -29.76 -1.50 2.46
N LEU A 295 -29.03 -2.56 2.81
CA LEU A 295 -29.00 -3.81 2.04
C LEU A 295 -30.10 -4.79 2.44
N CYS A 296 -30.46 -5.68 1.50
CA CYS A 296 -31.43 -6.76 1.76
C CYS A 296 -30.94 -7.73 2.85
N GLY A 297 -31.84 -8.55 3.40
CA GLY A 297 -31.51 -9.51 4.47
C GLY A 297 -30.36 -10.45 4.11
N THR A 298 -30.39 -11.03 2.91
CA THR A 298 -29.34 -11.92 2.40
C THR A 298 -27.96 -11.26 2.40
N CYS A 299 -27.87 -9.98 2.02
CA CYS A 299 -26.60 -9.26 2.02
C CYS A 299 -26.12 -8.97 3.44
N ARG A 300 -27.02 -8.58 4.36
CA ARG A 300 -26.66 -8.26 5.74
C ARG A 300 -26.08 -9.44 6.52
N GLU A 301 -26.44 -10.67 6.12
CA GLU A 301 -25.93 -11.91 6.70
C GLU A 301 -24.73 -12.49 5.92
N CYS A 302 -24.34 -11.89 4.80
CA CYS A 302 -23.32 -12.43 3.92
C CYS A 302 -21.89 -12.16 4.44
N PRO A 303 -21.02 -13.18 4.53
CA PRO A 303 -19.68 -13.04 5.11
C PRO A 303 -18.74 -12.12 4.32
N VAL A 304 -18.99 -11.93 3.01
CA VAL A 304 -18.15 -11.07 2.15
C VAL A 304 -18.78 -9.70 1.89
N VAL A 305 -19.85 -9.33 2.59
CA VAL A 305 -20.61 -8.09 2.30
C VAL A 305 -19.77 -6.83 2.47
N ALA A 306 -18.81 -6.82 3.38
CA ALA A 306 -17.88 -5.70 3.54
C ALA A 306 -17.06 -5.42 2.28
N THR A 307 -16.74 -6.47 1.50
CA THR A 307 -16.03 -6.38 0.23
C THR A 307 -16.98 -6.18 -0.95
N CYS A 308 -18.09 -6.93 -1.04
CA CYS A 308 -18.96 -6.86 -2.21
C CYS A 308 -19.89 -5.65 -2.19
N GLY A 309 -20.27 -5.13 -1.02
CA GLY A 309 -21.19 -4.02 -0.88
C GLY A 309 -22.63 -4.31 -1.29
N GLY A 310 -22.95 -5.55 -1.68
CA GLY A 310 -24.18 -5.91 -2.40
C GLY A 310 -24.07 -5.77 -3.93
N GLY A 311 -22.88 -5.48 -4.47
CA GLY A 311 -22.62 -5.22 -5.89
C GLY A 311 -23.13 -3.85 -6.34
N LEU A 312 -22.96 -3.51 -7.62
CA LEU A 312 -23.46 -2.24 -8.17
C LEU A 312 -24.98 -2.09 -7.96
N TYR A 313 -25.42 -0.91 -7.51
CA TYR A 313 -26.82 -0.65 -7.14
C TYR A 313 -27.82 -1.00 -8.25
N ALA A 314 -27.53 -0.59 -9.49
CA ALA A 314 -28.37 -0.88 -10.66
C ALA A 314 -28.58 -2.39 -10.89
N HIS A 315 -27.59 -3.22 -10.56
CA HIS A 315 -27.67 -4.68 -10.75
C HIS A 315 -28.62 -5.38 -9.78
N ARG A 316 -29.15 -4.67 -8.78
CA ARG A 316 -30.08 -5.20 -7.78
C ARG A 316 -31.54 -5.03 -8.21
N TYR A 317 -31.80 -4.26 -9.28
CA TYR A 317 -33.16 -3.94 -9.67
C TYR A 317 -33.95 -5.18 -10.09
N ARG A 318 -35.17 -5.27 -9.56
CA ARG A 318 -36.20 -6.25 -9.89
C ARG A 318 -37.57 -5.55 -9.86
N GLY A 319 -38.24 -5.49 -11.01
CA GLY A 319 -39.53 -4.82 -11.15
C GLY A 319 -40.74 -5.75 -10.98
N ASP A 320 -40.57 -7.06 -11.20
CA ASP A 320 -41.67 -8.03 -11.31
C ASP A 320 -42.44 -8.30 -10.00
N ASP A 321 -41.78 -8.20 -8.85
CA ASP A 321 -42.35 -8.49 -7.53
C ASP A 321 -42.48 -7.25 -6.61
N GLY A 322 -42.14 -6.07 -7.12
CA GLY A 322 -42.18 -4.80 -6.38
C GLY A 322 -41.05 -4.60 -5.36
N SER A 323 -40.05 -5.48 -5.31
CA SER A 323 -38.89 -5.35 -4.41
C SER A 323 -37.91 -4.23 -4.83
N GLY A 324 -37.93 -3.82 -6.10
CA GLY A 324 -37.10 -2.74 -6.62
C GLY A 324 -35.60 -3.05 -6.45
N PHE A 325 -34.87 -2.19 -5.73
CA PHE A 325 -33.43 -2.35 -5.50
C PHE A 325 -33.08 -3.13 -4.22
N ALA A 326 -34.07 -3.60 -3.46
CA ALA A 326 -33.88 -4.30 -2.19
C ALA A 326 -33.53 -5.79 -2.37
N ASN A 327 -32.65 -6.09 -3.33
CA ASN A 327 -32.22 -7.44 -3.67
C ASN A 327 -30.68 -7.56 -3.64
N PRO A 328 -30.12 -8.78 -3.55
CA PRO A 328 -28.73 -8.99 -3.92
C PRO A 328 -28.51 -8.55 -5.39
N SER A 329 -27.28 -8.20 -5.75
CA SER A 329 -26.94 -8.02 -7.17
C SER A 329 -27.28 -9.29 -7.98
N VAL A 330 -27.69 -9.12 -9.24
CA VAL A 330 -27.85 -10.23 -10.20
C VAL A 330 -26.54 -11.00 -10.44
N TYR A 331 -25.40 -10.42 -10.05
CA TYR A 331 -24.08 -11.05 -10.05
C TYR A 331 -23.67 -11.61 -8.68
N CYS A 332 -24.56 -11.67 -7.68
CA CYS A 332 -24.22 -12.20 -6.35
C CYS A 332 -23.64 -13.62 -6.41
N GLY A 333 -24.15 -14.46 -7.32
CA GLY A 333 -23.63 -15.81 -7.56
C GLY A 333 -22.19 -15.85 -8.09
N ASP A 334 -21.70 -14.77 -8.71
CA ASP A 334 -20.31 -14.64 -9.20
C ASP A 334 -19.42 -13.88 -8.23
N LEU A 335 -19.92 -12.79 -7.65
CA LEU A 335 -19.17 -11.95 -6.73
C LEU A 335 -18.66 -12.74 -5.53
N LEU A 336 -19.51 -13.57 -4.93
CA LEU A 336 -19.14 -14.41 -3.78
C LEU A 336 -17.95 -15.33 -4.10
N PRO A 337 -18.00 -16.21 -5.13
CA PRO A 337 -16.88 -17.08 -5.44
C PRO A 337 -15.65 -16.34 -5.96
N LEU A 338 -15.79 -15.22 -6.68
CA LEU A 338 -14.64 -14.40 -7.11
C LEU A 338 -13.90 -13.80 -5.90
N ILE A 339 -14.65 -13.15 -4.99
CA ILE A 339 -14.09 -12.53 -3.79
C ILE A 339 -13.41 -13.58 -2.94
N GLY A 340 -14.10 -14.70 -2.64
CA GLY A 340 -13.51 -15.79 -1.87
C GLY A 340 -12.24 -16.36 -2.52
N HIS A 341 -12.19 -16.45 -3.84
CA HIS A 341 -11.00 -16.93 -4.56
C HIS A 341 -9.82 -15.97 -4.46
N VAL A 342 -10.03 -14.67 -4.68
CA VAL A 342 -8.96 -13.66 -4.56
C VAL A 342 -8.48 -13.58 -3.11
N GLN A 343 -9.40 -13.60 -2.13
CA GLN A 343 -9.09 -13.65 -0.70
C GLN A 343 -8.23 -14.88 -0.37
N ASP A 344 -8.66 -16.07 -0.79
CA ASP A 344 -7.90 -17.30 -0.61
C ASP A 344 -6.52 -17.21 -1.26
N ARG A 345 -6.39 -16.67 -2.47
CA ARG A 345 -5.10 -16.52 -3.16
C ARG A 345 -4.14 -15.60 -2.40
N ILE A 346 -4.61 -14.45 -1.90
CA ILE A 346 -3.76 -13.52 -1.14
C ILE A 346 -3.49 -14.01 0.30
N THR A 347 -4.40 -14.80 0.88
CA THR A 347 -4.22 -15.37 2.22
C THR A 347 -3.36 -16.64 2.21
N ARG A 348 -3.40 -17.45 1.13
CA ARG A 348 -2.53 -18.62 0.90
C ARG A 348 -1.15 -18.24 0.36
N HIS A 349 -1.03 -17.07 -0.27
CA HIS A 349 0.24 -16.46 -0.67
C HIS A 349 0.42 -15.06 -0.04
N PRO A 350 0.46 -14.94 1.31
CA PRO A 350 0.56 -13.65 2.00
C PRO A 350 1.95 -12.99 1.85
N HIS A 351 2.83 -13.56 1.03
CA HIS A 351 4.26 -13.30 1.02
C HIS A 351 4.74 -12.48 -0.17
N VAL A 352 3.92 -12.07 -1.14
CA VAL A 352 4.45 -11.25 -2.26
C VAL A 352 4.21 -9.78 -1.97
N LEU A 353 5.27 -9.07 -1.59
CA LEU A 353 5.24 -7.60 -1.54
C LEU A 353 4.88 -7.06 -2.93
N PRO A 354 3.92 -6.12 -3.07
CA PRO A 354 3.59 -5.54 -4.36
C PRO A 354 4.84 -5.00 -5.06
N PRO A 355 5.03 -5.20 -6.38
CA PRO A 355 6.23 -4.70 -7.06
C PRO A 355 6.45 -3.20 -6.91
N ALA A 356 5.37 -2.42 -6.75
CA ALA A 356 5.47 -0.99 -6.46
C ALA A 356 6.20 -0.69 -5.14
N VAL A 357 5.94 -1.49 -4.08
CA VAL A 357 6.65 -1.38 -2.80
C VAL A 357 8.12 -1.75 -2.98
N VAL A 358 8.39 -2.86 -3.68
CA VAL A 358 9.77 -3.32 -3.97
C VAL A 358 10.53 -2.26 -4.76
N ARG A 359 9.92 -1.65 -5.80
CA ARG A 359 10.52 -0.56 -6.59
C ARG A 359 10.76 0.71 -5.77
N SER A 360 9.81 1.10 -4.91
CA SER A 360 9.97 2.27 -4.04
C SER A 360 11.14 2.08 -3.09
N VAL A 361 11.26 0.91 -2.46
CA VAL A 361 12.39 0.55 -1.60
C VAL A 361 13.70 0.47 -2.40
N ALA A 362 13.69 -0.04 -3.63
CA ALA A 362 14.87 -0.17 -4.49
C ALA A 362 15.57 1.16 -4.81
N THR A 363 14.89 2.30 -4.66
CA THR A 363 15.51 3.64 -4.78
C THR A 363 16.52 3.96 -3.67
N GLY A 364 16.55 3.19 -2.59
CA GLY A 364 17.31 3.50 -1.37
C GLY A 364 16.53 4.35 -0.36
N HIS A 365 15.47 5.06 -0.77
CA HIS A 365 14.63 5.85 0.15
C HIS A 365 13.48 5.01 0.73
N GLY A 366 12.51 4.66 -0.12
CA GLY A 366 11.23 4.06 0.26
C GLY A 366 10.25 5.10 0.79
N ASP A 367 9.09 5.25 0.15
CA ASP A 367 8.06 6.18 0.64
C ASP A 367 7.29 5.64 1.86
N ARG A 368 6.55 6.52 2.55
CA ARG A 368 5.79 6.20 3.76
C ARG A 368 4.81 5.05 3.54
N ALA A 369 4.04 5.08 2.44
CA ALA A 369 3.03 4.07 2.15
C ALA A 369 3.66 2.69 1.92
N SER A 370 4.81 2.66 1.25
CA SER A 370 5.58 1.44 1.00
C SER A 370 6.12 0.83 2.30
N ILE A 371 6.55 1.67 3.24
CA ILE A 371 7.04 1.23 4.55
C ILE A 371 5.92 0.76 5.46
N GLU A 372 4.75 1.42 5.43
CA GLU A 372 3.55 0.94 6.13
C GLU A 372 3.11 -0.44 5.60
N ARG A 373 3.10 -0.62 4.28
CA ARG A 373 2.83 -1.93 3.64
C ARG A 373 3.85 -3.00 4.07
N LEU A 374 5.12 -2.64 4.15
CA LEU A 374 6.18 -3.53 4.62
C LEU A 374 5.98 -3.92 6.10
N GLY A 375 5.59 -2.96 6.95
CA GLY A 375 5.23 -3.19 8.34
C GLY A 375 4.03 -4.14 8.51
N MET A 376 3.00 -4.00 7.65
CA MET A 376 1.87 -4.93 7.62
C MET A 376 2.30 -6.36 7.24
N ALA A 377 3.16 -6.50 6.22
CA ALA A 377 3.70 -7.81 5.85
C ALA A 377 4.50 -8.44 7.02
N GLN A 378 5.34 -7.65 7.67
CA GLN A 378 6.09 -8.08 8.85
C GLN A 378 5.17 -8.48 10.03
N ALA A 379 4.03 -7.81 10.23
CA ALA A 379 3.03 -8.23 11.22
C ALA A 379 2.49 -9.65 10.92
N ILE A 380 2.18 -9.95 9.66
CA ILE A 380 1.74 -11.28 9.24
C ILE A 380 2.83 -12.33 9.49
N GLY A 381 4.08 -12.02 9.09
CA GLY A 381 5.23 -12.89 9.34
C GLY A 381 5.43 -13.21 10.81
N ARG A 382 5.33 -12.20 11.69
CA ARG A 382 5.43 -12.37 13.14
C ARG A 382 4.35 -13.30 13.70
N ARG A 383 3.09 -13.13 13.28
CA ARG A 383 2.01 -14.04 13.69
C ARG A 383 2.30 -15.48 13.28
N ALA A 384 2.81 -15.70 12.06
CA ALA A 384 3.14 -17.03 11.57
C ALA A 384 4.26 -17.70 12.38
N VAL A 385 5.34 -16.97 12.67
CA VAL A 385 6.46 -17.48 13.48
C VAL A 385 6.00 -17.79 14.90
N ILE A 386 5.21 -16.91 15.53
CA ILE A 386 4.67 -17.13 16.88
C ILE A 386 3.72 -18.33 16.91
N ALA A 387 2.87 -18.49 15.89
CA ALA A 387 2.01 -19.65 15.77
C ALA A 387 2.81 -20.95 15.60
N ALA A 388 3.93 -20.92 14.87
CA ALA A 388 4.82 -22.06 14.72
C ALA A 388 5.48 -22.46 16.04
N VAL A 389 5.95 -21.48 16.85
CA VAL A 389 6.44 -21.74 18.21
C VAL A 389 5.32 -22.38 19.03
N GLY A 390 4.14 -21.77 19.04
CA GLY A 390 2.97 -22.31 19.73
C GLY A 390 2.64 -23.75 19.34
N ALA A 391 2.62 -24.07 18.04
CA ALA A 391 2.36 -25.43 17.55
C ALA A 391 3.44 -26.43 18.00
N ALA A 392 4.71 -26.04 17.99
CA ALA A 392 5.80 -26.89 18.46
C ALA A 392 5.67 -27.21 19.96
N THR A 393 5.16 -26.27 20.77
CA THR A 393 4.94 -26.49 22.21
C THR A 393 3.76 -27.42 22.55
N VAL A 394 2.81 -27.62 21.63
CA VAL A 394 1.66 -28.55 21.82
C VAL A 394 2.10 -30.02 21.81
N GLY A 395 3.29 -30.34 21.31
CA GLY A 395 3.89 -31.67 21.40
C GLY A 395 4.40 -32.07 22.79
N ALA A 396 4.44 -31.14 23.75
CA ALA A 396 4.83 -31.39 25.13
C ALA A 396 3.65 -31.95 25.96
N ALA A 397 3.95 -32.74 27.01
CA ALA A 397 2.94 -33.40 27.84
C ALA A 397 1.98 -32.45 28.60
N VAL A 398 2.28 -31.14 28.63
CA VAL A 398 1.46 -30.09 29.26
C VAL A 398 1.44 -28.86 28.32
N PRO A 399 0.25 -28.37 27.90
CA PRO A 399 0.15 -27.14 27.10
C PRO A 399 0.67 -25.91 27.84
N SER A 400 1.42 -25.04 27.16
CA SER A 400 1.89 -23.77 27.73
C SER A 400 0.71 -22.84 28.06
N PRO A 401 0.50 -22.44 29.34
CA PRO A 401 -0.54 -21.50 29.71
C PRO A 401 -0.42 -20.15 29.00
N GLY A 402 0.82 -19.73 28.70
CA GLY A 402 1.10 -18.53 27.92
C GLY A 402 0.57 -18.64 26.50
N TRP A 403 0.80 -19.77 25.82
CA TRP A 403 0.31 -19.99 24.46
C TRP A 403 -1.22 -20.00 24.37
N GLU A 404 -1.90 -20.71 25.27
CA GLU A 404 -3.37 -20.73 25.30
C GLU A 404 -3.94 -19.32 25.52
N MET A 405 -3.29 -18.53 26.38
CA MET A 405 -3.70 -17.16 26.61
C MET A 405 -3.46 -16.28 25.38
N VAL A 406 -2.30 -16.39 24.72
CA VAL A 406 -1.99 -15.67 23.47
C VAL A 406 -3.04 -15.97 22.39
N LYS A 407 -3.39 -17.24 22.18
CA LYS A 407 -4.44 -17.60 21.20
C LYS A 407 -5.78 -16.96 21.53
N ARG A 408 -6.21 -17.05 22.79
CA ARG A 408 -7.49 -16.52 23.25
C ARG A 408 -7.56 -15.00 23.09
N LEU A 409 -6.51 -14.30 23.54
CA LEU A 409 -6.43 -12.85 23.46
C LEU A 409 -6.26 -12.38 22.01
N GLY A 410 -5.45 -13.07 21.19
CA GLY A 410 -5.27 -12.74 19.78
C GLY A 410 -6.55 -12.87 18.96
N ALA A 411 -7.40 -13.86 19.26
CA ALA A 411 -8.71 -14.01 18.63
C ALA A 411 -9.72 -12.93 19.07
N ALA A 412 -9.70 -12.54 20.34
CA ALA A 412 -10.65 -11.58 20.90
C ALA A 412 -10.24 -10.11 20.71
N HIS A 413 -8.93 -9.83 20.66
CA HIS A 413 -8.35 -8.49 20.66
C HIS A 413 -7.15 -8.39 19.68
N PRO A 414 -7.40 -8.51 18.37
CA PRO A 414 -6.35 -8.60 17.35
C PRO A 414 -5.41 -7.37 17.34
N ASP A 415 -5.93 -6.16 17.56
CA ASP A 415 -5.11 -4.93 17.55
C ASP A 415 -4.15 -4.86 18.75
N ALA A 416 -4.63 -5.26 19.94
CA ALA A 416 -3.80 -5.34 21.15
C ALA A 416 -2.72 -6.42 21.01
N TYR A 417 -3.06 -7.51 20.33
CA TYR A 417 -2.15 -8.61 20.05
C TYR A 417 -1.07 -8.21 19.06
N ASP A 418 -1.43 -7.57 17.94
CA ASP A 418 -0.45 -7.05 16.98
C ASP A 418 0.49 -6.04 17.61
N TRP A 419 -0.03 -5.18 18.48
CA TRP A 419 0.78 -4.23 19.24
C TRP A 419 1.81 -4.95 20.14
N ALA A 420 1.40 -6.00 20.87
CA ALA A 420 2.30 -6.75 21.72
C ALA A 420 3.36 -7.53 20.91
N LEU A 421 2.99 -8.03 19.74
CA LEU A 421 3.93 -8.65 18.79
C LEU A 421 4.81 -7.63 18.06
N ALA A 422 4.48 -6.34 18.12
CA ALA A 422 5.16 -5.33 17.32
C ALA A 422 6.63 -5.15 17.72
N HIS A 423 7.00 -5.52 18.95
CA HIS A 423 8.35 -5.34 19.47
C HIS A 423 9.36 -6.21 18.70
N PRO A 424 10.50 -5.64 18.23
CA PRO A 424 11.44 -6.35 17.35
C PRO A 424 11.91 -7.70 17.91
N TYR A 425 12.25 -7.77 19.19
CA TYR A 425 12.82 -8.99 19.78
C TYR A 425 11.82 -10.10 20.07
N VAL A 426 10.52 -9.85 19.96
CA VAL A 426 9.52 -10.94 20.01
C VAL A 426 9.72 -11.90 18.84
N ARG A 427 9.99 -11.36 17.65
CA ARG A 427 10.30 -12.16 16.46
C ARG A 427 11.68 -12.81 16.57
N ALA A 428 12.68 -12.06 17.02
CA ALA A 428 14.05 -12.57 17.18
C ALA A 428 14.09 -13.79 18.11
N TRP A 429 13.48 -13.67 19.29
CA TRP A 429 13.29 -14.79 20.21
C TRP A 429 12.56 -15.96 19.55
N ALA A 430 11.43 -15.70 18.88
CA ALA A 430 10.62 -16.77 18.32
C ALA A 430 11.38 -17.57 17.24
N VAL A 431 12.19 -16.90 16.41
CA VAL A 431 13.03 -17.57 15.42
C VAL A 431 14.15 -18.37 16.08
N GLU A 432 14.82 -17.82 17.09
CA GLU A 432 15.85 -18.54 17.86
C GLU A 432 15.26 -19.78 18.53
N ARG A 433 14.08 -19.64 19.15
CA ARG A 433 13.35 -20.75 19.77
C ARG A 433 13.04 -21.87 18.79
N LEU A 434 12.61 -21.54 17.56
CA LEU A 434 12.36 -22.52 16.49
C LEU A 434 13.64 -23.19 15.99
N ARG A 435 14.80 -22.52 16.03
CA ARG A 435 16.09 -23.13 15.72
C ARG A 435 16.56 -24.08 16.82
N ALA A 436 16.11 -23.87 18.06
CA ALA A 436 16.52 -24.62 19.25
C ALA A 436 15.39 -25.51 19.83
N LEU A 437 14.50 -26.07 19.02
CA LEU A 437 13.33 -26.84 19.50
C LEU A 437 13.67 -28.00 20.44
N ASP A 438 14.84 -28.63 20.28
CA ASP A 438 15.31 -29.73 21.13
C ASP A 438 15.84 -29.26 22.51
N ALA A 439 15.99 -27.95 22.73
CA ALA A 439 16.37 -27.38 24.01
C ALA A 439 15.17 -27.33 25.00
N PRO A 440 15.41 -27.35 26.33
CA PRO A 440 14.36 -27.33 27.34
C PRO A 440 13.35 -26.19 27.16
N ALA A 441 12.07 -26.46 27.42
CA ALA A 441 10.95 -25.52 27.26
C ALA A 441 10.92 -24.36 28.29
N GLU A 442 11.95 -24.21 29.14
CA GLU A 442 12.09 -23.10 30.10
C GLU A 442 12.11 -21.72 29.40
N ASP A 443 12.32 -21.69 28.08
CA ASP A 443 12.42 -20.49 27.24
C ASP A 443 11.07 -20.03 26.62
N ASP A 444 9.96 -20.75 26.84
CA ASP A 444 8.63 -20.37 26.30
C ASP A 444 7.98 -19.18 27.03
N GLY A 445 8.70 -18.63 28.01
CA GLY A 445 8.29 -17.52 28.88
C GLY A 445 7.83 -16.26 28.19
N LEU A 446 8.38 -15.95 27.01
CA LEU A 446 8.02 -14.73 26.29
C LEU A 446 6.56 -14.77 25.79
N LEU A 447 5.96 -15.95 25.57
CA LEU A 447 4.54 -16.03 25.22
C LEU A 447 3.66 -15.55 26.37
N ALA A 448 4.02 -15.86 27.62
CA ALA A 448 3.28 -15.41 28.78
C ALA A 448 3.42 -13.89 28.98
N THR A 449 4.61 -13.32 28.74
CA THR A 449 4.78 -11.85 28.80
C THR A 449 4.04 -11.14 27.67
N VAL A 450 4.05 -11.68 26.44
CA VAL A 450 3.25 -11.19 25.30
C VAL A 450 1.75 -11.25 25.60
N ALA A 451 1.27 -12.33 26.23
CA ALA A 451 -0.13 -12.43 26.67
C ALA A 451 -0.47 -11.37 27.71
N CYS A 452 0.38 -11.14 28.71
CA CYS A 452 0.21 -10.08 29.69
C CYS A 452 0.20 -8.68 29.03
N LEU A 453 1.10 -8.41 28.08
CA LEU A 453 1.12 -7.16 27.31
C LEU A 453 -0.15 -6.97 26.48
N THR A 454 -0.60 -8.03 25.81
CA THR A 454 -1.85 -8.02 25.03
C THR A 454 -3.04 -7.72 25.93
N ALA A 455 -3.13 -8.39 27.08
CA ALA A 455 -4.18 -8.19 28.06
C ALA A 455 -4.15 -6.77 28.65
N ALA A 456 -2.96 -6.25 28.96
CA ALA A 456 -2.79 -4.90 29.48
C ALA A 456 -3.28 -3.86 28.47
N ARG A 457 -2.90 -4.02 27.20
CA ARG A 457 -3.34 -3.15 26.11
C ARG A 457 -4.84 -3.26 25.84
N ALA A 458 -5.42 -4.45 25.98
CA ALA A 458 -6.85 -4.70 25.85
C ALA A 458 -7.66 -4.38 27.12
N THR A 459 -7.02 -3.97 28.21
CA THR A 459 -7.64 -3.77 29.54
C THR A 459 -8.41 -4.99 30.05
N VAL A 460 -7.90 -6.19 29.77
CA VAL A 460 -8.50 -7.47 30.17
C VAL A 460 -7.77 -8.03 31.39
N ASN A 461 -8.54 -8.47 32.38
CA ASN A 461 -7.96 -9.03 33.59
C ASN A 461 -7.45 -10.45 33.34
N VAL A 462 -6.16 -10.66 33.56
CA VAL A 462 -5.50 -11.98 33.48
C VAL A 462 -4.54 -12.17 34.64
N SER A 463 -4.34 -13.42 35.03
CA SER A 463 -3.29 -13.82 35.97
C SER A 463 -2.52 -14.96 35.32
N LEU A 464 -1.23 -14.73 35.06
CA LEU A 464 -0.36 -15.69 34.39
C LEU A 464 0.94 -15.87 35.17
N THR A 465 1.46 -17.08 35.14
CA THR A 465 2.81 -17.35 35.62
C THR A 465 3.81 -17.06 34.50
N VAL A 466 4.86 -16.32 34.81
CA VAL A 466 5.95 -15.96 33.89
C VAL A 466 7.30 -16.40 34.48
N PRO A 467 8.26 -16.86 33.67
CA PRO A 467 9.57 -17.24 34.18
C PRO A 467 10.41 -16.02 34.55
N VAL A 468 11.26 -16.20 35.56
CA VAL A 468 12.20 -15.22 36.07
C VAL A 468 13.60 -15.56 35.55
N ARG A 469 14.21 -14.63 34.81
CA ARG A 469 15.55 -14.75 34.21
C ARG A 469 16.53 -13.89 34.97
N ASP A 470 17.55 -14.53 35.55
CA ASP A 470 18.57 -13.86 36.36
C ASP A 470 18.00 -12.92 37.43
N GLY A 471 16.91 -13.37 38.07
CA GLY A 471 16.21 -12.59 39.09
C GLY A 471 15.31 -11.48 38.53
N THR A 472 14.99 -11.49 37.23
CA THR A 472 14.19 -10.44 36.59
C THR A 472 13.10 -10.97 35.66
N VAL A 473 12.04 -10.18 35.47
CA VAL A 473 11.02 -10.38 34.43
C VAL A 473 11.06 -9.18 33.50
N TYR A 474 11.11 -9.43 32.20
CA TYR A 474 11.15 -8.38 31.20
C TYR A 474 9.83 -8.33 30.40
N PHE A 475 9.32 -7.13 30.21
CA PHE A 475 8.17 -6.85 29.36
C PHE A 475 8.62 -5.97 28.18
N PRO A 476 8.59 -6.50 26.94
CA PRO A 476 8.93 -5.74 25.74
C PRO A 476 8.34 -4.34 25.69
N GLY A 477 9.19 -3.33 25.52
CA GLY A 477 8.82 -1.91 25.46
C GLY A 477 8.38 -1.27 26.79
N ILE A 478 8.24 -2.04 27.87
CA ILE A 478 7.84 -1.53 29.19
C ILE A 478 9.05 -1.41 30.12
N GLY A 479 9.79 -2.50 30.30
CA GLY A 479 10.95 -2.51 31.20
C GLY A 479 11.14 -3.81 31.97
N ARG A 480 12.07 -3.74 32.92
CA ARG A 480 12.55 -4.85 33.73
C ARG A 480 12.04 -4.75 35.16
N TYR A 481 11.53 -5.85 35.69
CA TYR A 481 11.08 -6.00 37.07
C TYR A 481 12.04 -6.93 37.82
N GLU A 482 12.66 -6.47 38.90
CA GLU A 482 13.50 -7.33 39.75
C GLU A 482 12.61 -8.14 40.70
N VAL A 483 12.80 -9.46 40.71
CA VAL A 483 12.01 -10.41 41.51
C VAL A 483 12.95 -11.19 42.43
N PRO A 484 12.81 -11.08 43.76
CA PRO A 484 13.64 -11.80 44.73
C PRO A 484 13.24 -13.28 44.77
N GLY A 485 13.72 -14.07 43.80
CA GLY A 485 13.43 -15.50 43.68
C GLY A 485 14.09 -16.15 42.45
N ARG A 486 14.00 -17.48 42.35
CA ARG A 486 14.38 -18.26 41.16
C ARG A 486 13.16 -19.06 40.69
N GLY A 487 13.06 -19.31 39.38
CA GLY A 487 11.97 -20.07 38.78
C GLY A 487 10.94 -19.16 38.09
N GLU A 488 9.77 -19.03 38.68
CA GLU A 488 8.63 -18.31 38.08
C GLU A 488 7.98 -17.33 39.07
N THR A 489 7.28 -16.33 38.57
CA THR A 489 6.43 -15.42 39.36
C THR A 489 5.06 -15.25 38.72
N THR A 490 4.08 -14.81 39.50
CA THR A 490 2.73 -14.51 38.98
C THR A 490 2.65 -13.04 38.60
N VAL A 491 2.09 -12.77 37.42
CA VAL A 491 1.77 -11.44 36.93
C VAL A 491 0.28 -11.31 36.80
N ARG A 492 -0.27 -10.28 37.44
CA ARG A 492 -1.67 -9.89 37.33
C ARG A 492 -1.77 -8.66 36.47
N VAL A 493 -2.69 -8.71 35.50
CA VAL A 493 -3.10 -7.55 34.73
C VAL A 493 -4.46 -7.13 35.26
N ASP A 494 -4.57 -5.87 35.70
CA ASP A 494 -5.83 -5.28 36.12
C ASP A 494 -5.94 -3.84 35.62
N ALA A 495 -7.06 -3.50 34.98
CA ALA A 495 -7.30 -2.18 34.38
C ALA A 495 -6.14 -1.66 33.49
N GLY A 496 -5.43 -2.58 32.81
CA GLY A 496 -4.28 -2.26 31.96
C GLY A 496 -2.93 -2.11 32.67
N ALA A 497 -2.88 -2.24 34.00
CA ALA A 497 -1.64 -2.20 34.78
C ALA A 497 -1.05 -3.61 34.97
N LEU A 498 0.27 -3.72 34.90
CA LEU A 498 1.03 -4.94 35.20
C LEU A 498 1.45 -4.94 36.67
N ASP A 499 0.98 -5.91 37.43
CA ASP A 499 1.39 -6.18 38.82
C ASP A 499 2.20 -7.49 38.87
N VAL A 500 3.52 -7.37 39.07
CA VAL A 500 4.44 -8.51 39.16
C VAL A 500 4.63 -8.85 40.63
N GLN A 501 4.19 -10.04 41.03
CA GLN A 501 4.15 -10.42 42.44
C GLN A 501 5.55 -10.42 43.07
N GLY A 502 5.69 -9.63 44.14
CA GLY A 502 6.94 -9.54 44.91
C GLY A 502 8.05 -8.76 44.22
N ALA A 503 7.77 -8.12 43.08
CA ALA A 503 8.78 -7.35 42.36
C ALA A 503 9.09 -6.00 43.04
N LEU A 504 10.33 -5.55 42.85
CA LEU A 504 10.71 -4.16 43.09
C LEU A 504 10.15 -3.25 41.98
N PRO A 505 10.17 -1.91 42.16
CA PRO A 505 9.72 -0.98 41.14
C PRO A 505 10.38 -1.25 39.78
N VAL A 506 9.59 -1.10 38.71
CA VAL A 506 10.04 -1.31 37.34
C VAL A 506 11.21 -0.38 37.01
N GLU A 507 12.23 -0.94 36.38
CA GLU A 507 13.23 -0.18 35.66
C GLU A 507 12.75 -0.01 34.21
N PRO A 508 12.31 1.20 33.80
CA PRO A 508 11.62 1.38 32.52
C PRO A 508 12.59 1.42 31.34
N VAL A 509 12.08 1.00 30.17
CA VAL A 509 12.71 1.32 28.88
C VAL A 509 12.67 2.83 28.68
N ARG A 510 13.81 3.42 28.32
CA ARG A 510 13.93 4.86 28.07
C ARG A 510 13.73 5.15 26.60
N HIS A 511 13.31 6.37 26.29
CA HIS A 511 12.96 6.76 24.93
C HIS A 511 13.74 8.00 24.51
N LEU A 512 14.26 7.98 23.29
CA LEU A 512 14.87 9.13 22.64
C LEU A 512 13.80 9.87 21.85
N THR A 513 13.77 11.19 21.98
CA THR A 513 12.78 12.04 21.29
C THR A 513 13.45 13.10 20.42
N ALA A 514 12.94 13.30 19.20
CA ALA A 514 13.33 14.39 18.32
C ALA A 514 12.08 14.92 17.58
N GLY A 515 11.56 16.07 18.00
CA GLY A 515 10.28 16.58 17.49
C GLY A 515 9.12 15.64 17.82
N CYS A 516 8.42 15.15 16.80
CA CYS A 516 7.35 14.14 16.96
C CYS A 516 7.86 12.69 16.85
N PHE A 517 9.13 12.48 16.54
CA PHE A 517 9.70 11.14 16.40
C PHE A 517 10.23 10.64 17.74
N THR A 518 9.86 9.41 18.10
CA THR A 518 10.25 8.78 19.37
C THR A 518 10.68 7.34 19.10
N VAL A 519 11.81 6.94 19.70
CA VAL A 519 12.42 5.62 19.53
C VAL A 519 12.83 5.10 20.91
N ALA A 520 12.59 3.82 21.20
CA ALA A 520 13.09 3.20 22.41
C ALA A 520 14.62 3.06 22.37
N LEU A 521 15.33 3.48 23.42
CA LEU A 521 16.72 3.10 23.65
C LEU A 521 16.72 1.92 24.62
N ASP A 522 16.80 0.71 24.05
CA ASP A 522 16.61 -0.52 24.81
C ASP A 522 17.96 -1.13 25.20
N ASP A 523 18.34 -0.92 26.45
CA ASP A 523 19.50 -1.50 27.13
C ASP A 523 19.09 -2.52 28.22
N LEU A 524 17.88 -3.07 28.11
CA LEU A 524 17.29 -3.97 29.10
C LEU A 524 16.80 -5.30 28.52
N ASP A 525 16.29 -5.35 27.28
CA ASP A 525 15.70 -6.58 26.72
C ASP A 525 16.72 -7.74 26.68
N PRO A 526 16.39 -8.93 27.23
CA PRO A 526 17.32 -10.06 27.27
C PRO A 526 17.64 -10.67 25.89
N PHE A 527 16.88 -10.34 24.85
CA PHE A 527 17.05 -10.85 23.49
C PHE A 527 17.68 -9.81 22.54
N ARG A 528 18.15 -8.68 23.07
CA ARG A 528 18.82 -7.63 22.29
C ARG A 528 20.22 -8.02 21.80
N ASP A 529 20.78 -9.13 22.29
CA ASP A 529 22.09 -9.67 21.84
C ASP A 529 22.03 -10.36 20.47
N CYS A 530 20.93 -10.20 19.72
CA CYS A 530 20.80 -10.68 18.34
C CYS A 530 21.60 -9.88 17.30
N HIS A 531 22.28 -8.82 17.72
CA HIS A 531 23.15 -7.98 16.87
C HIS A 531 24.58 -8.57 16.81
N ASP A 532 25.34 -8.24 15.76
CA ASP A 532 26.68 -8.81 15.52
C ASP A 532 27.75 -8.36 16.55
N HIS A 533 27.39 -7.46 17.46
CA HIS A 533 28.27 -6.92 18.49
C HIS A 533 27.60 -6.95 19.86
N PRO A 534 28.39 -7.04 20.96
CA PRO A 534 27.84 -7.08 22.31
C PRO A 534 26.99 -5.86 22.63
N ALA A 535 25.81 -6.07 23.20
CA ALA A 535 24.99 -4.98 23.71
C ALA A 535 25.65 -4.34 24.94
N ALA A 536 25.55 -3.03 25.06
CA ALA A 536 26.03 -2.31 26.23
C ALA A 536 25.22 -2.71 27.48
N PRO A 537 25.83 -2.62 28.68
CA PRO A 537 25.08 -2.67 29.93
C PRO A 537 24.14 -1.46 30.03
N ARG A 538 23.20 -1.52 30.97
CA ARG A 538 22.28 -0.44 31.30
C ARG A 538 23.04 0.89 31.48
N LEU A 539 22.66 1.90 30.70
CA LEU A 539 23.34 3.20 30.73
C LEU A 539 22.98 3.97 32.00
N ASP A 540 23.95 4.68 32.56
CA ASP A 540 23.69 5.68 33.59
C ASP A 540 22.97 6.92 33.02
N GLU A 541 22.53 7.82 33.89
CA GLU A 541 21.82 9.04 33.49
C GLU A 541 22.65 9.91 32.54
N ALA A 542 23.96 10.00 32.77
CA ALA A 542 24.86 10.76 31.90
C ALA A 542 24.98 10.12 30.51
N GLY A 543 25.04 8.78 30.44
CA GLY A 543 25.04 8.02 29.19
C GLY A 543 23.76 8.23 28.39
N PHE A 544 22.61 8.14 29.05
CA PHE A 544 21.32 8.41 28.42
C PHE A 544 21.19 9.85 27.92
N ALA A 545 21.61 10.84 28.71
CA ALA A 545 21.58 12.24 28.31
C ALA A 545 22.44 12.52 27.06
N ARG A 546 23.61 11.87 26.93
CA ARG A 546 24.43 11.96 25.72
C ARG A 546 23.72 11.38 24.50
N TRP A 547 23.11 10.20 24.64
CA TRP A 547 22.30 9.60 23.57
C TRP A 547 21.16 10.52 23.12
N GLN A 548 20.42 11.10 24.07
CA GLN A 548 19.33 12.01 23.77
C GLN A 548 19.79 13.27 23.01
N SER A 549 20.89 13.90 23.44
CA SER A 549 21.44 15.06 22.72
C SER A 549 21.88 14.69 21.30
N SER A 550 22.69 13.64 21.16
CA SER A 550 23.21 13.21 19.86
C SER A 550 22.09 12.77 18.91
N PHE A 551 21.07 12.07 19.41
CA PHE A 551 19.94 11.63 18.60
C PHE A 551 19.10 12.81 18.08
N GLN A 552 18.85 13.82 18.93
CA GLN A 552 18.10 15.01 18.53
C GLN A 552 18.83 15.79 17.42
N GLU A 553 20.15 15.95 17.55
CA GLU A 553 20.98 16.61 16.53
C GLU A 553 21.08 15.78 15.24
N ALA A 554 21.27 14.47 15.36
CA ALA A 554 21.30 13.55 14.22
C ALA A 554 19.99 13.54 13.44
N TRP A 555 18.85 13.50 14.13
CA TRP A 555 17.53 13.52 13.50
C TRP A 555 17.22 14.87 12.84
N THR A 556 17.61 15.98 13.49
CA THR A 556 17.48 17.33 12.91
C THR A 556 18.28 17.45 11.60
N LEU A 557 19.49 16.88 11.56
CA LEU A 557 20.28 16.80 10.34
C LEU A 557 19.58 15.95 9.27
N LEU A 558 19.04 14.80 9.66
CA LEU A 558 18.32 13.89 8.78
C LEU A 558 17.12 14.56 8.11
N GLU A 559 16.25 15.21 8.88
CA GLU A 559 15.08 15.91 8.34
C GLU A 559 15.45 17.07 7.40
N LYS A 560 16.57 17.74 7.66
CA LYS A 560 16.98 18.93 6.92
C LYS A 560 17.73 18.60 5.63
N GLU A 561 18.63 17.63 5.67
CA GLU A 561 19.57 17.34 4.58
C GLU A 561 19.27 16.03 3.84
N TYR A 562 18.50 15.14 4.48
CA TYR A 562 18.19 13.78 4.02
C TYR A 562 16.69 13.47 4.13
N ALA A 563 15.85 14.47 3.86
CA ALA A 563 14.40 14.44 4.08
C ALA A 563 13.70 13.26 3.39
N GLU A 564 14.24 12.75 2.28
CA GLU A 564 13.71 11.61 1.55
C GLU A 564 13.80 10.29 2.33
N TYR A 565 14.74 10.16 3.27
CA TYR A 565 14.87 8.98 4.14
C TYR A 565 13.99 9.06 5.39
N ALA A 566 13.62 10.27 5.82
CA ALA A 566 12.92 10.49 7.10
C ALA A 566 11.57 9.74 7.20
N PRO A 567 10.67 9.76 6.18
CA PRO A 567 9.39 9.08 6.27
C PRO A 567 9.52 7.57 6.48
N ALA A 568 10.55 6.97 5.87
CA ALA A 568 10.81 5.55 5.99
C ALA A 568 11.31 5.18 7.38
N ILE A 569 12.33 5.90 7.85
CA ILE A 569 12.92 5.64 9.18
C ILE A 569 11.87 5.87 10.27
N ALA A 570 11.15 6.99 10.23
CA ALA A 570 10.07 7.27 11.18
C ALA A 570 8.88 6.30 11.06
N GLY A 571 8.78 5.54 9.97
CA GLY A 571 7.72 4.55 9.74
C GLY A 571 8.01 3.17 10.31
N ALA A 572 9.28 2.82 10.55
CA ALA A 572 9.61 1.47 10.97
C ALA A 572 10.70 1.36 12.05
N LEU A 573 11.55 2.36 12.25
CA LEU A 573 12.54 2.32 13.32
C LEU A 573 11.84 2.58 14.67
N THR A 574 11.75 1.56 15.51
CA THR A 574 11.09 1.63 16.82
C THR A 574 12.09 1.52 17.97
N THR A 575 13.24 0.89 17.74
CA THR A 575 14.21 0.56 18.80
C THR A 575 15.65 0.79 18.34
N ILE A 576 16.46 1.40 19.21
CA ILE A 576 17.92 1.46 19.10
C ILE A 576 18.50 0.71 20.30
N VAL A 577 19.43 -0.20 20.05
CA VAL A 577 20.23 -0.89 21.08
C VAL A 577 21.57 -0.18 21.20
N PRO A 578 21.95 0.33 22.38
CA PRO A 578 23.30 0.78 22.60
C PRO A 578 24.24 -0.43 22.60
N LEU A 579 25.26 -0.41 21.74
CA LEU A 579 26.31 -1.43 21.68
C LEU A 579 27.56 -0.98 22.44
N GLU A 580 28.38 -1.95 22.85
CA GLU A 580 29.68 -1.65 23.46
C GLU A 580 30.60 -0.92 22.47
N VAL A 581 31.26 0.15 22.94
CA VAL A 581 32.22 0.90 22.13
C VAL A 581 33.51 0.09 22.01
N PRO A 582 33.98 -0.27 20.80
CA PRO A 582 35.20 -1.03 20.64
C PRO A 582 36.43 -0.26 21.13
N ALA A 583 37.40 -0.99 21.68
CA ALA A 583 38.69 -0.41 22.12
C ALA A 583 39.49 0.25 20.98
N SER A 584 39.18 -0.09 19.72
CA SER A 584 39.80 0.53 18.53
C SER A 584 39.29 1.95 18.24
N GLY A 585 38.20 2.39 18.89
CA GLY A 585 37.52 3.65 18.59
C GLY A 585 36.76 3.64 17.26
N ALA A 586 36.62 2.48 16.62
CA ALA A 586 35.85 2.37 15.37
C ALA A 586 34.36 2.59 15.63
N SER A 587 33.69 3.34 14.75
CA SER A 587 32.22 3.40 14.73
C SER A 587 31.66 2.03 14.37
N VAL A 588 30.76 1.51 15.20
CA VAL A 588 30.20 0.17 15.05
C VAL A 588 28.69 0.22 15.16
N SER A 589 28.04 -0.49 14.25
CA SER A 589 26.60 -0.65 14.16
C SER A 589 26.25 -1.99 13.53
N SER A 590 25.02 -2.47 13.76
CA SER A 590 24.53 -3.73 13.20
C SER A 590 23.01 -3.74 13.15
N ALA A 591 22.46 -4.31 12.09
CA ALA A 591 21.04 -4.65 11.97
C ALA A 591 20.88 -6.16 12.06
N ALA A 592 19.97 -6.61 12.92
CA ALA A 592 19.65 -8.03 13.06
C ALA A 592 18.50 -8.40 12.12
N ARG A 593 18.71 -9.41 11.27
CA ARG A 593 17.71 -9.85 10.27
C ARG A 593 16.36 -10.18 10.90
N ASP A 594 16.37 -10.79 12.08
CA ASP A 594 15.17 -11.28 12.74
C ASP A 594 14.48 -10.25 13.65
N ALA A 595 15.01 -9.02 13.76
CA ALA A 595 14.52 -7.94 14.62
C ALA A 595 14.12 -6.70 13.80
N TYR A 596 13.12 -6.83 12.93
CA TYR A 596 12.60 -5.71 12.13
C TYR A 596 12.21 -4.51 13.02
N GLY A 597 12.72 -3.33 12.66
CA GLY A 597 12.51 -2.08 13.41
C GLY A 597 13.55 -1.81 14.50
N SER A 598 14.56 -2.68 14.65
CA SER A 598 15.70 -2.49 15.56
C SER A 598 17.01 -2.23 14.81
N VAL A 599 17.83 -1.33 15.34
CA VAL A 599 19.25 -1.18 14.97
C VAL A 599 20.11 -1.16 16.23
N GLY A 600 21.28 -1.78 16.18
CA GLY A 600 22.29 -1.68 17.23
C GLY A 600 23.35 -0.67 16.83
N ILE A 601 23.66 0.30 17.69
CA ILE A 601 24.66 1.32 17.44
C ILE A 601 25.51 1.55 18.69
N ALA A 602 26.83 1.51 18.56
CA ALA A 602 27.73 2.09 19.55
C ALA A 602 27.76 3.60 19.34
N LEU A 603 27.41 4.39 20.37
CA LEU A 603 27.27 5.85 20.25
C LEU A 603 28.56 6.48 19.68
N PRO A 604 28.52 7.06 18.46
CA PRO A 604 29.71 7.67 17.88
C PRO A 604 30.02 9.02 18.52
N GLU A 605 31.22 9.54 18.26
CA GLU A 605 31.69 10.81 18.82
C GLU A 605 30.89 12.02 18.34
N SER A 606 30.29 11.96 17.15
CA SER A 606 29.54 13.07 16.57
C SER A 606 28.11 12.70 16.15
N PRO A 607 27.14 13.64 16.25
CA PRO A 607 25.77 13.42 15.76
C PRO A 607 25.68 13.13 14.26
N GLU A 608 26.59 13.67 13.44
CA GLU A 608 26.64 13.40 12.00
C GLU A 608 26.95 11.92 11.73
N MET A 609 27.86 11.34 12.50
CA MET A 609 28.15 9.91 12.40
C MET A 609 26.98 9.09 12.90
N LEU A 610 26.27 9.51 13.95
CA LEU A 610 25.04 8.82 14.38
C LEU A 610 23.97 8.84 13.27
N CYS A 611 23.80 9.98 12.59
CA CYS A 611 22.91 10.10 11.42
C CYS A 611 23.30 9.11 10.31
N LEU A 612 24.60 9.03 9.98
CA LEU A 612 25.10 8.08 8.99
C LEU A 612 24.84 6.63 9.39
N LEU A 613 25.10 6.25 10.65
CA LEU A 613 24.87 4.88 11.13
C LEU A 613 23.38 4.52 11.13
N ILE A 614 22.48 5.44 11.51
CA ILE A 614 21.02 5.22 11.41
C ILE A 614 20.61 5.01 9.95
N LEU A 615 21.08 5.86 9.02
CA LEU A 615 20.81 5.71 7.59
C LEU A 615 21.29 4.36 7.07
N HIS A 616 22.53 3.98 7.39
CA HIS A 616 23.16 2.73 6.98
C HIS A 616 22.38 1.52 7.48
N GLU A 617 22.21 1.39 8.80
CA GLU A 617 21.60 0.20 9.38
C GLU A 617 20.12 0.07 9.00
N PHE A 618 19.43 1.19 8.83
CA PHE A 618 18.05 1.13 8.38
C PHE A 618 17.90 0.62 6.94
N GLN A 619 18.92 0.75 6.08
CA GLN A 619 18.91 0.07 4.78
C GLN A 619 18.90 -1.45 4.95
N HIS A 620 19.71 -1.99 5.87
CA HIS A 620 19.70 -3.42 6.17
C HIS A 620 18.36 -3.88 6.72
N VAL A 621 17.75 -3.09 7.63
CA VAL A 621 16.40 -3.37 8.15
C VAL A 621 15.37 -3.43 7.02
N LYS A 622 15.36 -2.44 6.12
CA LYS A 622 14.41 -2.39 4.99
C LYS A 622 14.59 -3.55 4.02
N LEU A 623 15.83 -3.80 3.56
CA LEU A 623 16.09 -4.86 2.60
C LEU A 623 15.88 -6.24 3.21
N GLY A 624 16.26 -6.44 4.48
CA GLY A 624 15.94 -7.65 5.22
C GLY A 624 14.43 -7.93 5.24
N ALA A 625 13.63 -6.89 5.51
CA ALA A 625 12.18 -7.03 5.49
C ALA A 625 11.60 -7.30 4.09
N VAL A 626 12.23 -6.80 3.01
CA VAL A 626 11.85 -7.18 1.64
C VAL A 626 12.17 -8.65 1.39
N LEU A 627 13.37 -9.10 1.75
CA LEU A 627 13.86 -10.45 1.52
C LEU A 627 13.15 -11.52 2.37
N ASP A 628 12.43 -11.13 3.42
CA ASP A 628 11.59 -12.06 4.21
C ASP A 628 10.38 -12.57 3.41
N PHE A 629 10.00 -11.83 2.37
CA PHE A 629 8.76 -12.03 1.62
C PHE A 629 9.05 -12.23 0.12
N THR A 630 10.05 -11.55 -0.42
CA THR A 630 10.37 -11.55 -1.84
C THR A 630 11.78 -12.08 -2.10
N ASP A 631 11.87 -13.11 -2.95
CA ASP A 631 13.16 -13.61 -3.43
C ASP A 631 13.68 -12.70 -4.55
N LEU A 632 14.74 -11.93 -4.24
CA LEU A 632 15.43 -11.07 -5.21
C LEU A 632 16.57 -11.81 -5.94
N TYR A 633 16.92 -13.00 -5.51
CA TYR A 633 17.96 -13.82 -6.11
C TYR A 633 17.67 -15.31 -5.93
N ASP A 634 18.32 -16.13 -6.73
CA ASP A 634 18.28 -17.58 -6.60
C ASP A 634 19.02 -18.01 -5.32
N LYS A 635 18.26 -18.50 -4.32
CA LYS A 635 18.82 -18.98 -3.05
C LYS A 635 19.69 -20.23 -3.19
N SER A 636 19.64 -20.91 -4.34
CA SER A 636 20.52 -22.04 -4.62
C SER A 636 21.90 -21.63 -5.12
N ASP A 637 22.12 -20.34 -5.43
CA ASP A 637 23.42 -19.84 -5.85
C ASP A 637 24.41 -19.77 -4.67
N ASP A 638 25.41 -20.64 -4.70
CA ASP A 638 26.46 -20.77 -3.70
C ASP A 638 27.77 -20.03 -4.08
N ARG A 639 27.78 -19.33 -5.22
CA ARG A 639 28.94 -18.57 -5.67
C ARG A 639 29.26 -17.40 -4.74
N LEU A 640 30.55 -17.10 -4.64
CA LEU A 640 31.06 -15.98 -3.86
C LEU A 640 31.49 -14.83 -4.79
N TYR A 641 31.09 -13.62 -4.43
CA TYR A 641 31.28 -12.40 -5.20
C TYR A 641 32.22 -11.44 -4.49
N HIS A 642 33.04 -10.73 -5.27
CA HIS A 642 33.92 -9.70 -4.73
C HIS A 642 33.11 -8.48 -4.24
N ALA A 643 33.33 -8.08 -2.98
CA ALA A 643 32.74 -6.90 -2.38
C ALA A 643 33.82 -5.79 -2.22
N PRO A 644 33.75 -4.67 -2.97
CA PRO A 644 34.84 -3.69 -3.07
C PRO A 644 35.30 -3.00 -1.77
N TRP A 645 34.53 -3.11 -0.69
CA TRP A 645 34.82 -2.54 0.63
C TRP A 645 35.44 -3.53 1.62
N ARG A 646 35.64 -4.80 1.24
CA ARG A 646 36.26 -5.82 2.09
C ARG A 646 37.11 -6.80 1.28
N ARG A 647 37.95 -7.58 1.95
CA ARG A 647 38.89 -8.50 1.29
C ARG A 647 38.29 -9.87 0.99
N ASP A 648 37.41 -10.34 1.85
CA ASP A 648 36.75 -11.62 1.72
C ASP A 648 35.52 -11.53 0.80
N PRO A 649 35.36 -12.48 -0.14
CA PRO A 649 34.21 -12.50 -1.02
C PRO A 649 32.94 -12.91 -0.25
N ARG A 650 31.78 -12.53 -0.77
CA ARG A 650 30.48 -12.65 -0.10
C ARG A 650 29.52 -13.50 -0.91
N PRO A 651 28.60 -14.25 -0.26
CA PRO A 651 27.44 -14.78 -0.97
C PRO A 651 26.63 -13.63 -1.58
N LEU A 652 25.81 -13.93 -2.59
CA LEU A 652 25.07 -12.92 -3.35
C LEU A 652 24.20 -12.03 -2.46
N GLU A 653 23.49 -12.60 -1.48
CA GLU A 653 22.72 -11.84 -0.47
C GLU A 653 23.61 -10.85 0.29
N GLY A 654 24.79 -11.30 0.71
CA GLY A 654 25.74 -10.48 1.45
C GLY A 654 26.31 -9.33 0.63
N LEU A 655 26.48 -9.51 -0.68
CA LEU A 655 26.83 -8.44 -1.60
C LEU A 655 25.64 -7.48 -1.80
N LEU A 656 24.43 -8.00 -2.01
CA LEU A 656 23.21 -7.18 -2.18
C LEU A 656 22.95 -6.29 -0.97
N GLN A 657 22.98 -6.87 0.25
CA GLN A 657 22.84 -6.16 1.51
C GLN A 657 23.85 -5.02 1.66
N GLY A 658 25.14 -5.31 1.48
CA GLY A 658 26.18 -4.30 1.60
C GLY A 658 26.06 -3.21 0.53
N THR A 659 25.71 -3.59 -0.70
CA THR A 659 25.55 -2.63 -1.80
C THR A 659 24.40 -1.67 -1.53
N TYR A 660 23.25 -2.18 -1.06
CA TYR A 660 22.07 -1.37 -0.75
C TYR A 660 22.32 -0.40 0.41
N ALA A 661 23.02 -0.83 1.47
CA ALA A 661 23.44 0.06 2.55
C ALA A 661 24.39 1.17 2.07
N HIS A 662 25.36 0.83 1.22
CA HIS A 662 26.32 1.82 0.72
C HIS A 662 25.74 2.84 -0.27
N VAL A 663 24.54 2.60 -0.84
CA VAL A 663 23.80 3.67 -1.54
C VAL A 663 23.54 4.84 -0.58
N ALA A 664 23.06 4.57 0.64
CA ALA A 664 22.82 5.62 1.62
C ALA A 664 24.12 6.28 2.12
N VAL A 665 25.19 5.49 2.29
CA VAL A 665 26.51 6.02 2.67
C VAL A 665 27.07 6.95 1.60
N ALA A 666 26.99 6.58 0.33
CA ALA A 666 27.48 7.41 -0.76
C ALA A 666 26.63 8.70 -0.91
N ASP A 667 25.30 8.62 -0.80
CA ASP A 667 24.44 9.82 -0.82
C ASP A 667 24.73 10.74 0.37
N PHE A 668 24.94 10.17 1.57
CA PHE A 668 25.32 10.92 2.77
C PHE A 668 26.52 11.83 2.52
N TRP A 669 27.61 11.24 2.00
CA TRP A 669 28.83 11.99 1.72
C TRP A 669 28.67 12.93 0.51
N LEU A 670 27.92 12.54 -0.53
CA LEU A 670 27.65 13.40 -1.68
C LEU A 670 27.01 14.72 -1.26
N ARG A 671 25.96 14.68 -0.44
CA ARG A 671 25.27 15.91 -0.01
C ARG A 671 26.18 16.81 0.81
N ARG A 672 27.04 16.25 1.66
CA ARG A 672 28.00 16.99 2.49
C ARG A 672 29.14 17.64 1.72
N THR A 673 29.40 17.22 0.48
CA THR A 673 30.33 17.96 -0.41
C THR A 673 29.87 19.41 -0.65
N ARG A 674 28.58 19.70 -0.43
CA ARG A 674 27.97 21.02 -0.58
C ARG A 674 27.92 21.81 0.73
N SER A 675 28.57 21.31 1.79
CA SER A 675 28.65 22.02 3.07
C SER A 675 29.28 23.40 2.90
N ARG A 676 28.82 24.37 3.70
CA ARG A 676 29.44 25.71 3.76
C ARG A 676 30.77 25.69 4.52
N ASP A 677 31.02 24.66 5.32
CA ASP A 677 32.29 24.44 5.97
C ASP A 677 33.25 23.75 4.99
N ALA A 678 34.34 24.43 4.67
CA ALA A 678 35.32 23.95 3.69
C ALA A 678 36.06 22.68 4.14
N ALA A 679 36.28 22.49 5.45
CA ALA A 679 36.93 21.28 5.97
C ALA A 679 36.00 20.08 5.84
N VAL A 680 34.72 20.26 6.21
CA VAL A 680 33.68 19.23 6.06
C VAL A 680 33.48 18.87 4.59
N ALA A 681 33.40 19.86 3.70
CA ALA A 681 33.24 19.62 2.27
C ALA A 681 34.44 18.85 1.70
N ALA A 682 35.67 19.21 2.07
CA ALA A 682 36.88 18.52 1.62
C ALA A 682 36.97 17.08 2.13
N GLU A 683 36.53 16.82 3.37
CA GLU A 683 36.40 15.47 3.93
C GLU A 683 35.34 14.64 3.20
N ALA A 684 34.17 15.23 2.97
CA ALA A 684 33.07 14.59 2.26
C ALA A 684 33.45 14.22 0.83
N VAL A 685 34.24 15.04 0.13
CA VAL A 685 34.78 14.72 -1.21
C VAL A 685 35.67 13.46 -1.16
N ARG A 686 36.52 13.32 -0.14
CA ARG A 686 37.36 12.12 0.01
C ARG A 686 36.52 10.86 0.27
N HIS A 687 35.56 10.93 1.19
CA HIS A 687 34.71 9.78 1.50
C HIS A 687 33.77 9.42 0.35
N PHE A 688 33.19 10.40 -0.34
CA PHE A 688 32.37 10.16 -1.52
C PHE A 688 33.20 9.53 -2.64
N GLY A 689 34.41 10.05 -2.90
CA GLY A 689 35.35 9.48 -3.88
C GLY A 689 35.79 8.05 -3.58
N ASP A 690 35.73 7.61 -2.31
CA ASP A 690 36.01 6.23 -1.93
C ASP A 690 34.76 5.32 -2.04
N TRP A 691 33.61 5.76 -1.52
CA TRP A 691 32.41 4.94 -1.42
C TRP A 691 31.62 4.84 -2.73
N TYR A 692 31.56 5.91 -3.53
CA TYR A 692 30.78 5.92 -4.76
C TYR A 692 31.28 4.91 -5.81
N PRO A 693 32.59 4.87 -6.16
CA PRO A 693 33.09 3.88 -7.12
C PRO A 693 32.94 2.43 -6.64
N LYS A 694 33.13 2.19 -5.33
CA LYS A 694 32.93 0.88 -4.69
C LYS A 694 31.49 0.42 -4.81
N THR A 695 30.54 1.30 -4.53
CA THR A 695 29.10 1.00 -4.60
C THR A 695 28.69 0.73 -6.04
N LEU A 696 29.12 1.56 -6.99
CA LEU A 696 28.84 1.38 -8.41
C LEU A 696 29.39 0.05 -8.95
N THR A 697 30.61 -0.31 -8.56
CA THR A 697 31.22 -1.59 -8.92
C THR A 697 30.40 -2.76 -8.38
N ALA A 698 29.98 -2.70 -7.11
CA ALA A 698 29.18 -3.76 -6.51
C ALA A 698 27.79 -3.92 -7.15
N VAL A 699 27.11 -2.82 -7.48
CA VAL A 699 25.83 -2.86 -8.21
C VAL A 699 25.99 -3.53 -9.58
N ARG A 700 27.07 -3.22 -10.31
CA ARG A 700 27.37 -3.86 -11.60
C ARG A 700 27.68 -5.35 -11.44
N THR A 701 28.46 -5.73 -10.42
CA THR A 701 28.69 -7.15 -10.08
C THR A 701 27.38 -7.89 -9.81
N LEU A 702 26.42 -7.27 -9.10
CA LEU A 702 25.09 -7.85 -8.89
C LEU A 702 24.34 -8.04 -10.20
N GLN A 703 24.33 -7.03 -11.07
CA GLN A 703 23.66 -7.09 -12.38
C GLN A 703 24.26 -8.17 -13.30
N GLU A 704 25.58 -8.37 -13.24
CA GLU A 704 26.31 -9.37 -14.04
C GLU A 704 26.29 -10.78 -13.41
N SER A 705 25.72 -10.94 -12.21
CA SER A 705 25.75 -12.21 -11.48
C SER A 705 25.04 -13.37 -12.18
N GLY A 706 24.02 -13.07 -12.98
CA GLY A 706 23.14 -14.05 -13.63
C GLY A 706 22.27 -14.86 -12.66
N ALA A 707 22.19 -14.46 -11.40
CA ALA A 707 21.44 -15.16 -10.34
C ALA A 707 20.36 -14.30 -9.67
N LEU A 708 20.08 -13.12 -10.21
CA LEU A 708 18.95 -12.31 -9.78
C LEU A 708 17.64 -12.90 -10.33
N THR A 709 16.56 -12.81 -9.56
CA THR A 709 15.21 -13.06 -10.10
C THR A 709 14.77 -11.86 -10.95
N GLY A 710 13.69 -11.97 -11.73
CA GLY A 710 13.19 -10.82 -12.52
C GLY A 710 12.87 -9.58 -11.66
N LEU A 711 12.40 -9.77 -10.42
CA LEU A 711 12.24 -8.68 -9.44
C LEU A 711 13.59 -8.18 -8.91
N GLY A 712 14.55 -9.08 -8.69
CA GLY A 712 15.93 -8.74 -8.34
C GLY A 712 16.63 -7.87 -9.38
N GLU A 713 16.50 -8.21 -10.66
CA GLU A 713 17.05 -7.44 -11.77
C GLU A 713 16.47 -6.01 -11.77
N GLN A 714 15.15 -5.87 -11.58
CA GLN A 714 14.51 -4.57 -11.48
C GLN A 714 14.96 -3.79 -10.24
N PHE A 715 15.15 -4.46 -9.10
CA PHE A 715 15.62 -3.87 -7.86
C PHE A 715 17.04 -3.30 -8.05
N VAL A 716 17.96 -4.12 -8.53
CA VAL A 716 19.37 -3.74 -8.77
C VAL A 716 19.47 -2.68 -9.87
N ALA A 717 18.69 -2.77 -10.95
CA ALA A 717 18.65 -1.73 -11.99
C ALA A 717 18.13 -0.39 -11.46
N THR A 718 17.20 -0.40 -10.50
CA THR A 718 16.72 0.83 -9.86
C THR A 718 17.79 1.45 -8.95
N MET A 719 18.54 0.63 -8.21
CA MET A 719 19.70 1.10 -7.46
C MET A 719 20.74 1.74 -8.39
N LEU A 720 21.04 1.11 -9.52
CA LEU A 720 21.99 1.63 -10.50
C LEU A 720 21.53 3.00 -11.05
N ARG A 721 20.27 3.09 -11.50
CA ARG A 721 19.70 4.36 -11.98
C ARG A 721 19.75 5.46 -10.91
N THR A 722 19.56 5.10 -9.64
CA THR A 722 19.67 6.05 -8.53
C THR A 722 21.10 6.61 -8.46
N LEU A 723 22.11 5.74 -8.43
CA LEU A 723 23.53 6.15 -8.41
C LEU A 723 23.89 7.01 -9.63
N GLU A 724 23.46 6.61 -10.83
CA GLU A 724 23.77 7.29 -12.08
C GLU A 724 23.05 8.64 -12.23
N SER A 725 21.97 8.86 -11.49
CA SER A 725 21.24 10.14 -11.48
C SER A 725 21.97 11.25 -10.72
N TRP A 726 22.97 10.91 -9.92
CA TRP A 726 23.65 11.85 -9.05
C TRP A 726 24.63 12.75 -9.81
N ASN A 727 24.60 14.04 -9.51
CA ASN A 727 25.57 15.00 -10.04
C ASN A 727 26.89 14.89 -9.27
N VAL A 728 27.79 14.04 -9.77
CA VAL A 728 29.14 13.80 -9.22
C VAL A 728 29.95 15.11 -9.28
N PRO A 729 30.64 15.51 -8.19
CA PRO A 729 31.49 16.70 -8.21
C PRO A 729 32.54 16.62 -9.33
N PRO A 730 32.78 17.70 -10.09
CA PRO A 730 33.72 17.68 -11.23
C PRO A 730 35.14 17.20 -10.86
N GLN A 731 35.56 17.39 -9.61
CA GLN A 731 36.86 16.96 -9.09
C GLN A 731 36.99 15.44 -8.95
N LEU A 732 35.89 14.69 -9.11
CA LEU A 732 35.81 13.23 -9.02
C LEU A 732 35.27 12.59 -10.31
N ALA A 733 35.11 13.38 -11.39
CA ALA A 733 34.54 12.93 -12.67
C ALA A 733 35.61 12.43 -13.68
N GLU A 734 36.89 12.49 -13.31
CA GLU A 734 38.03 11.84 -14.00
C GLU A 734 38.33 10.48 -13.36
#